data_AF-A0A1I8A7Q0-F1
#
_entry.id   AF-A0A1I8A7Q0-F1
#
_cell.length_a   1.000
_cell.length_b   1.000
_cell.length_c   1.000
_cell.angle_alpha   90.00
_cell.angle_beta   90.00
_cell.angle_gamma   90.00
#
_symmetry.space_group_name_H-M   'P 1'
#
loop_
_entity.id
_entity.type
_entity.pdbx_description
1 polymer ?
#
loop_
_entity_poly.entity_id
_entity_poly.type
_entity_poly.pdbx_seq_one_letter_code
_entity_poly.pdbx_strand_id
1 'polypeptide(L)'
;MAKEYQFNWRSPIPSTLVKGTAFDRYDDESTCLELGAFFRIDEYGFYLYWQIDGRDTVVLDLEGVWEARPCSSTPKDGRVLFELEQRGPRETLEERTVWITHGQDLVSVSSFYVVAQDVETAREWRNGLNELLKNHKMRHLCPTTCLMKHWRYLCLSLNDRHKIPIRNIVKTFSSGKPEKMVHKCLSDLGLAGDKYVVTIRRTWQRNMRNLIKCSTARKHKEREELDVELFTFEKFLRLYHKICPRTDVQELFVKLSGQKEYLTRDRLINFLNDEQRDPRLNEILFPFFDNDRVQQLIAKYETDENYIANGKMSGDAFLRFLMSDENAPVFLDRIELFQDMEQPLCHYYINSSHNTYLTGRQYGGKSSTEIYRQVLLSGCRCIELDCWDGTGENKGEPIITHGKAMCTDVFFKDVLYQIRDTAFARSDYPVILSFENHCSKSNQLKMARYCMDIFGDMLLSKPFEDCPLEPGVPLPSPNRLKRKILIKNKRLKADIEKHQMEQFLREGKLDEEDEVTETPEVVGEDAVSPPGDQRAHPEVEGGAAAADKASTPAPVANSSSTDLPGKETDEAHPELKQTNFISKLKPLGFAKKQQPTLTKEEEERIFAEYHYTGATTNIHPLLSTLVNYTHPVKFSGFDVAEMNNLHFHMSSFSESTGLGYLKQNAPEFVNYNKRQLSRIYPKGARVDSSNFLPQKVNCGATRYRFLEKQNCEPAKLRIRETAVTCQRT
;
A
#
# COMPACT_ATOMS: atom_id res chain seq x y z
N MET A 1 -33.80 5.74 18.04
CA MET A 1 -32.65 6.67 18.14
C MET A 1 -31.40 5.86 17.81
N ALA A 2 -30.66 6.25 16.78
CA ALA A 2 -29.39 5.60 16.48
C ALA A 2 -28.46 5.80 17.69
N LYS A 3 -27.87 4.71 18.16
CA LYS A 3 -26.90 4.73 19.26
C LYS A 3 -25.75 5.66 18.88
N GLU A 4 -25.34 6.54 19.78
CA GLU A 4 -24.19 7.42 19.58
C GLU A 4 -22.95 6.58 19.24
N TYR A 5 -22.36 6.83 18.07
CA TYR A 5 -21.15 6.12 17.64
C TYR A 5 -19.96 6.63 18.46
N GLN A 6 -19.48 5.80 19.38
CA GLN A 6 -18.26 6.08 20.13
C GLN A 6 -17.07 5.53 19.36
N PHE A 7 -16.28 6.43 18.78
CA PHE A 7 -15.03 6.05 18.15
C PHE A 7 -14.04 5.57 19.21
N ASN A 8 -13.87 4.25 19.30
CA ASN A 8 -12.81 3.65 20.08
C ASN A 8 -11.73 3.13 19.14
N TRP A 9 -10.63 3.87 19.07
CA TRP A 9 -9.45 3.49 18.30
C TRP A 9 -8.62 2.39 18.99
N ARG A 10 -8.79 2.16 20.30
CA ARG A 10 -8.01 1.16 21.03
C ARG A 10 -8.46 -0.25 20.68
N SER A 11 -7.49 -1.10 20.36
CA SER A 11 -7.69 -2.54 20.22
C SER A 11 -7.42 -3.25 21.55
N PRO A 12 -8.15 -4.32 21.91
CA PRO A 12 -7.76 -5.17 23.03
C PRO A 12 -6.37 -5.76 22.76
N ILE A 13 -5.41 -5.45 23.63
CA ILE A 13 -4.04 -5.94 23.52
C ILE A 13 -3.89 -7.16 24.43
N PRO A 14 -3.44 -8.32 23.93
CA PRO A 14 -3.16 -9.48 24.76
C PRO A 14 -2.21 -9.14 25.91
N SER A 15 -2.53 -9.57 27.13
CA SER A 15 -1.77 -9.18 28.32
C SER A 15 -0.29 -9.60 28.25
N THR A 16 0.01 -10.70 27.55
CA THR A 16 1.34 -11.22 27.31
C THR A 16 2.21 -10.24 26.52
N LEU A 17 1.63 -9.60 25.49
CA LEU A 17 2.33 -8.60 24.66
C LEU A 17 2.64 -7.33 25.46
N VAL A 18 1.77 -6.94 26.40
CA VAL A 18 1.99 -5.76 27.27
C VAL A 18 2.99 -6.05 28.39
N LYS A 19 2.88 -7.22 29.04
CA LYS A 19 3.81 -7.67 30.09
C LYS A 19 5.22 -7.85 29.51
N GLY A 20 5.30 -8.36 28.29
CA GLY A 20 6.53 -8.57 27.55
C GLY A 20 7.06 -9.99 27.60
N THR A 21 7.97 -10.29 26.70
CA THR A 21 8.61 -11.60 26.60
C THR A 21 10.04 -11.43 26.08
N ALA A 22 10.95 -12.25 26.60
CA ALA A 22 12.34 -12.29 26.12
C ALA A 22 12.44 -13.12 24.83
N PHE A 23 13.14 -12.59 23.84
CA PHE A 23 13.43 -13.25 22.58
C PHE A 23 14.91 -13.10 22.24
N ASP A 24 15.43 -14.03 21.43
CA ASP A 24 16.69 -13.81 20.72
C ASP A 24 16.38 -13.26 19.33
N ARG A 25 16.93 -12.10 18.99
CA ARG A 25 16.64 -11.40 17.73
C ARG A 25 17.82 -11.51 16.76
N TYR A 26 17.54 -11.78 15.49
CA TYR A 26 18.54 -11.75 14.43
C TYR A 26 18.00 -11.16 13.12
N ASP A 27 18.90 -10.88 12.19
CA ASP A 27 18.62 -10.43 10.82
C ASP A 27 19.42 -11.31 9.84
N ASP A 28 18.79 -11.78 8.77
CA ASP A 28 19.44 -12.62 7.75
C ASP A 28 20.43 -11.86 6.86
N GLU A 29 20.35 -10.52 6.81
CA GLU A 29 21.26 -9.67 6.04
C GLU A 29 22.54 -9.33 6.81
N SER A 30 22.62 -9.68 8.09
CA SER A 30 23.74 -9.36 8.96
C SER A 30 24.14 -10.52 9.85
N THR A 31 25.29 -10.39 10.51
CA THR A 31 25.73 -11.36 11.54
C THR A 31 25.25 -10.93 12.93
N CYS A 32 24.23 -10.07 13.00
CA CYS A 32 23.73 -9.51 14.25
C CYS A 32 22.82 -10.52 14.94
N LEU A 33 23.20 -10.92 16.16
CA LEU A 33 22.38 -11.70 17.07
C LEU A 33 22.32 -10.95 18.40
N GLU A 34 21.11 -10.55 18.78
CA GLU A 34 20.81 -9.88 20.05
C GLU A 34 20.11 -10.88 20.97
N LEU A 35 20.84 -11.35 21.98
CA LEU A 35 20.33 -12.34 22.92
C LEU A 35 19.50 -11.69 24.02
N GLY A 36 18.39 -12.33 24.40
CA GLY A 36 17.56 -11.90 25.53
C GLY A 36 16.93 -10.52 25.37
N ALA A 37 16.67 -10.08 24.15
CA ALA A 37 15.94 -8.85 23.87
C ALA A 37 14.51 -8.94 24.44
N PHE A 38 14.14 -8.02 25.34
CA PHE A 38 12.83 -8.04 25.99
C PHE A 38 11.82 -7.22 25.19
N PHE A 39 10.95 -7.89 24.42
CA PHE A 39 9.95 -7.28 23.56
C PHE A 39 8.65 -6.98 24.29
N ARG A 40 8.04 -5.85 23.95
CA ARG A 40 6.77 -5.37 24.52
C ARG A 40 5.98 -4.55 23.51
N ILE A 41 4.66 -4.55 23.67
CA ILE A 41 3.78 -3.57 23.07
C ILE A 41 3.35 -2.59 24.16
N ASP A 42 3.32 -1.30 23.84
CA ASP A 42 2.85 -0.30 24.80
C ASP A 42 1.35 -0.44 25.07
N GLU A 43 0.89 0.07 26.22
CA GLU A 43 -0.50 -0.06 26.67
C GLU A 43 -1.54 0.55 25.73
N TYR A 44 -1.12 1.41 24.78
CA TYR A 44 -2.00 1.99 23.78
C TYR A 44 -1.96 1.26 22.44
N GLY A 45 -0.99 0.38 22.21
CA GLY A 45 -0.83 -0.34 20.94
C GLY A 45 -0.30 0.55 19.81
N PHE A 46 0.51 1.55 20.13
CA PHE A 46 1.20 2.40 19.16
C PHE A 46 2.51 1.78 18.66
N TYR A 47 3.27 1.15 19.55
CA TYR A 47 4.66 0.78 19.33
C TYR A 47 4.96 -0.65 19.81
N LEU A 48 5.69 -1.38 18.97
CA LEU A 48 6.48 -2.53 19.37
C LEU A 48 7.85 -2.01 19.78
N TYR A 49 8.32 -2.33 20.98
CA TYR A 49 9.63 -1.90 21.43
C TYR A 49 10.34 -3.02 22.18
N TRP A 50 11.67 -2.98 22.17
CA TRP A 50 12.45 -3.95 22.92
C TRP A 50 13.69 -3.34 23.54
N GLN A 51 14.11 -3.96 24.65
CA GLN A 51 15.24 -3.53 25.45
C GLN A 51 16.28 -4.63 25.50
N ILE A 52 17.54 -4.23 25.42
CA ILE A 52 18.71 -5.10 25.53
C ILE A 52 19.64 -4.46 26.54
N ASP A 53 20.19 -5.25 27.44
CA ASP A 53 21.09 -4.75 28.48
C ASP A 53 22.28 -4.00 27.87
N GLY A 54 22.50 -2.77 28.35
CA GLY A 54 23.58 -1.90 27.88
C GLY A 54 23.35 -1.25 26.50
N ARG A 55 22.13 -1.30 25.94
CA ARG A 55 21.77 -0.61 24.70
C ARG A 55 20.57 0.32 24.89
N ASP A 56 20.47 1.31 23.99
CA ASP A 56 19.29 2.15 23.87
C ASP A 56 18.07 1.30 23.46
N THR A 57 16.89 1.67 23.95
CA THR A 57 15.64 1.00 23.60
C THR A 57 15.32 1.22 22.13
N VAL A 58 14.96 0.16 21.42
CA VAL A 58 14.52 0.26 20.03
C VAL A 58 13.00 0.33 20.00
N VAL A 59 12.46 1.28 19.24
CA VAL A 59 11.03 1.53 19.12
C VAL A 59 10.63 1.43 17.65
N LEU A 60 9.64 0.60 17.36
CA LEU A 60 9.07 0.37 16.04
C LEU A 60 7.59 0.76 16.05
N ASP A 61 7.19 1.65 15.14
CA ASP A 61 5.79 2.03 14.96
C ASP A 61 5.00 0.86 14.38
N LEU A 62 3.95 0.43 15.10
CA LEU A 62 3.10 -0.68 14.65
C LEU A 62 2.36 -0.36 13.35
N GLU A 63 2.14 0.92 13.03
CA GLU A 63 1.55 1.33 11.76
C GLU A 63 2.41 0.96 10.56
N GLY A 64 3.73 0.87 10.75
CA GLY A 64 4.69 0.43 9.74
C GLY A 64 4.92 -1.08 9.73
N VAL A 65 4.29 -1.86 10.61
CA VAL A 65 4.43 -3.33 10.63
C VAL A 65 3.37 -3.95 9.73
N TRP A 66 3.81 -4.78 8.79
CA TRP A 66 2.94 -5.41 7.81
C TRP A 66 2.36 -6.73 8.32
N GLU A 67 3.21 -7.58 8.88
CA GLU A 67 2.82 -8.93 9.33
C GLU A 67 3.87 -9.54 10.25
N ALA A 68 3.41 -10.41 11.16
CA ALA A 68 4.23 -11.35 11.92
C ALA A 68 3.91 -12.80 11.48
N ARG A 69 4.84 -13.50 10.83
CA ARG A 69 4.61 -14.82 10.21
C ARG A 69 5.54 -15.91 10.77
N PRO A 70 5.19 -17.19 10.62
CA PRO A 70 6.14 -18.27 10.91
C PRO A 70 7.34 -18.20 9.96
N CYS A 71 8.49 -18.68 10.43
CA CYS A 71 9.66 -18.83 9.57
C CYS A 71 9.60 -20.18 8.86
N SER A 72 9.94 -20.21 7.57
CA SER A 72 10.01 -21.44 6.77
C SER A 72 11.45 -21.90 6.53
N SER A 73 12.43 -21.25 7.17
CA SER A 73 13.85 -21.55 7.00
C SER A 73 14.64 -21.20 8.26
N THR A 74 15.70 -21.95 8.52
CA THR A 74 16.68 -21.62 9.55
C THR A 74 17.55 -20.41 9.17
N PRO A 75 18.15 -19.70 10.14
CA PRO A 75 19.13 -18.63 9.88
C PRO A 75 20.19 -19.02 8.86
N LYS A 76 20.53 -18.11 7.96
CA LYS A 76 21.53 -18.34 6.89
C LYS A 76 22.97 -18.36 7.40
N ASP A 77 23.29 -17.55 8.42
CA ASP A 77 24.62 -17.53 9.03
C ASP A 77 24.77 -18.69 10.02
N GLY A 78 25.75 -19.56 9.77
CA GLY A 78 25.98 -20.76 10.58
C GLY A 78 26.36 -20.48 12.04
N ARG A 79 26.92 -19.31 12.36
CA ARG A 79 27.24 -18.94 13.76
C ARG A 79 25.97 -18.53 14.49
N VAL A 80 25.11 -17.75 13.85
CA VAL A 80 23.79 -17.39 14.40
C VAL A 80 22.98 -18.67 14.67
N LEU A 81 22.94 -19.58 13.70
CA LEU A 81 22.27 -20.87 13.87
C LEU A 81 22.85 -21.68 15.04
N PHE A 82 24.18 -21.82 15.11
CA PHE A 82 24.84 -22.56 16.18
C PHE A 82 24.51 -22.00 17.56
N GLU A 83 24.55 -20.68 17.75
CA GLU A 83 24.22 -20.05 19.03
C GLU A 83 22.75 -20.27 19.43
N LEU A 84 21.82 -20.23 18.47
CA LEU A 84 20.40 -20.47 18.73
C LEU A 84 20.11 -21.94 19.08
N GLU A 85 20.84 -22.89 18.50
CA GLU A 85 20.74 -24.32 18.80
C GLU A 85 21.19 -24.65 20.23
N GLN A 86 22.11 -23.87 20.80
CA GLN A 86 22.51 -24.05 22.22
C GLN A 86 21.44 -23.59 23.21
N ARG A 87 20.44 -22.82 22.74
CA ARG A 87 19.41 -22.20 23.59
C ARG A 87 18.05 -22.89 23.48
N GLY A 88 17.89 -23.79 22.51
CA GLY A 88 16.71 -24.64 22.40
C GLY A 88 16.81 -25.61 21.23
N PRO A 89 15.94 -26.64 21.19
CA PRO A 89 16.07 -27.72 20.21
C PRO A 89 15.90 -27.19 18.79
N ARG A 90 16.83 -27.60 17.90
CA ARG A 90 16.86 -27.25 16.47
C ARG A 90 15.55 -27.62 15.76
N GLU A 91 14.97 -28.77 16.10
CA GLU A 91 13.74 -29.29 15.51
C GLU A 91 12.55 -28.32 15.65
N THR A 92 12.57 -27.49 16.68
CA THR A 92 11.50 -26.50 16.95
C THR A 92 11.88 -25.08 16.54
N LEU A 93 13.10 -24.86 16.02
CA LEU A 93 13.64 -23.51 15.81
C LEU A 93 12.75 -22.69 14.87
N GLU A 94 12.30 -23.29 13.76
CA GLU A 94 11.42 -22.64 12.79
C GLU A 94 10.07 -22.26 13.41
N GLU A 95 9.45 -23.17 14.16
CA GLU A 95 8.16 -22.96 14.81
C GLU A 95 8.22 -21.93 15.95
N ARG A 96 9.36 -21.85 16.65
CA ARG A 96 9.67 -20.85 17.68
C ARG A 96 10.05 -19.49 17.10
N THR A 97 10.36 -19.41 15.81
CA THR A 97 10.75 -18.17 15.16
C THR A 97 9.52 -17.39 14.68
N VAL A 98 9.52 -16.10 14.96
CA VAL A 98 8.56 -15.12 14.45
C VAL A 98 9.30 -14.17 13.52
N TRP A 99 8.89 -14.17 12.25
CA TRP A 99 9.40 -13.28 11.22
C TRP A 99 8.51 -12.05 11.16
N ILE A 100 9.05 -10.89 11.53
CA ILE A 100 8.34 -9.61 11.51
C ILE A 100 8.79 -8.80 10.30
N THR A 101 7.83 -8.38 9.48
CA THR A 101 8.05 -7.52 8.31
C THR A 101 7.53 -6.11 8.59
N HIS A 102 8.29 -5.09 8.20
CA HIS A 102 7.91 -3.69 8.40
C HIS A 102 8.45 -2.81 7.28
N GLY A 103 7.80 -1.68 7.02
CA GLY A 103 8.18 -0.75 5.95
C GLY A 103 7.31 0.50 5.94
N GLN A 104 7.80 1.56 5.30
CA GLN A 104 7.03 2.80 5.12
C GLN A 104 6.15 2.76 3.86
N ASP A 105 6.47 1.86 2.93
CA ASP A 105 5.74 1.65 1.70
C ASP A 105 5.77 0.16 1.30
N LEU A 106 5.10 -0.17 0.20
CA LEU A 106 4.90 -1.54 -0.27
C LEU A 106 6.18 -2.19 -0.86
N VAL A 107 7.22 -1.40 -1.13
CA VAL A 107 8.46 -1.84 -1.80
C VAL A 107 9.65 -1.85 -0.84
N SER A 108 9.80 -0.81 -0.02
CA SER A 108 10.82 -0.68 1.00
C SER A 108 10.43 -1.43 2.27
N VAL A 109 10.41 -2.76 2.13
CA VAL A 109 10.16 -3.71 3.23
C VAL A 109 11.48 -4.17 3.82
N SER A 110 11.58 -4.11 5.13
CA SER A 110 12.64 -4.68 5.96
C SER A 110 12.07 -5.77 6.85
N SER A 111 12.95 -6.64 7.35
CA SER A 111 12.56 -7.78 8.16
C SER A 111 13.55 -8.04 9.27
N PHE A 112 13.06 -8.59 10.37
CA PHE A 112 13.89 -9.20 11.39
C PHE A 112 13.16 -10.39 11.98
N TYR A 113 13.91 -11.25 12.65
CA TYR A 113 13.43 -12.49 13.21
C TYR A 113 13.62 -12.46 14.72
N VAL A 114 12.65 -13.01 15.45
CA VAL A 114 12.71 -13.19 16.90
C VAL A 114 12.42 -14.64 17.26
N VAL A 115 13.27 -15.25 18.07
CA VAL A 115 13.18 -16.66 18.46
C VAL A 115 12.67 -16.74 19.89
N ALA A 116 11.51 -17.37 20.05
CA ALA A 116 10.88 -17.59 21.35
C ALA A 116 11.54 -18.74 22.11
N GLN A 117 11.29 -18.81 23.42
CA GLN A 117 11.69 -19.95 24.24
C GLN A 117 10.96 -21.23 23.83
N ASP A 118 9.68 -21.12 23.47
CA ASP A 118 8.80 -22.23 23.11
C ASP A 118 7.83 -21.85 21.97
N VAL A 119 7.21 -22.87 21.37
CA VAL A 119 6.34 -22.72 20.18
C VAL A 119 5.03 -22.00 20.51
N GLU A 120 4.52 -22.16 21.73
CA GLU A 120 3.27 -21.54 22.16
C GLU A 120 3.43 -20.03 22.28
N THR A 121 4.51 -19.57 22.92
CA THR A 121 4.90 -18.17 23.00
C THR A 121 5.04 -17.54 21.60
N ALA A 122 5.74 -18.22 20.67
CA ALA A 122 5.87 -17.73 19.29
C ALA A 122 4.51 -17.60 18.58
N ARG A 123 3.62 -18.56 18.79
CA ARG A 123 2.26 -18.57 18.23
C ARG A 123 1.40 -17.45 18.82
N GLU A 124 1.45 -17.24 20.13
CA GLU A 124 0.72 -16.18 20.81
C GLU A 124 1.15 -14.79 20.31
N TRP A 125 2.46 -14.57 20.16
CA TRP A 125 3.00 -13.32 19.62
C TRP A 125 2.64 -13.09 18.16
N ARG A 126 2.72 -14.11 17.29
CA ARG A 126 2.29 -14.01 15.89
C ARG A 126 0.81 -13.63 15.79
N ASN A 127 -0.05 -14.36 16.48
CA ASN A 127 -1.48 -14.13 16.44
C ASN A 127 -1.84 -12.78 17.06
N GLY A 128 -1.29 -12.49 18.24
CA GLY A 128 -1.53 -11.23 18.95
C GLY A 128 -1.11 -10.01 18.14
N LEU A 129 0.08 -10.02 17.52
CA LEU A 129 0.51 -8.94 16.63
C LEU A 129 -0.42 -8.81 15.42
N ASN A 130 -0.71 -9.89 14.70
CA ASN A 130 -1.55 -9.80 13.50
C ASN A 130 -2.98 -9.33 13.80
N GLU A 131 -3.56 -9.70 14.95
CA GLU A 131 -4.86 -9.17 15.39
C GLU A 131 -4.81 -7.66 15.65
N LEU A 132 -3.74 -7.16 16.28
CA LEU A 132 -3.57 -5.72 16.49
C LEU A 132 -3.46 -4.98 15.17
N LEU A 133 -2.71 -5.53 14.21
CA LEU A 133 -2.49 -4.87 12.94
C LEU A 133 -3.79 -4.72 12.14
N LYS A 134 -4.79 -5.61 12.30
CA LYS A 134 -6.11 -5.50 11.62
C LYS A 134 -6.86 -4.21 11.96
N ASN A 135 -6.53 -3.56 13.08
CA ASN A 135 -7.14 -2.32 13.49
C ASN A 135 -6.64 -1.13 12.65
N HIS A 136 -7.48 -0.66 11.73
CA HIS A 136 -7.20 0.47 10.86
C HIS A 136 -7.59 1.83 11.49
N LYS A 137 -8.28 1.85 12.63
CA LYS A 137 -8.71 3.09 13.32
C LYS A 137 -7.53 3.95 13.76
N MET A 138 -6.36 3.34 13.97
CA MET A 138 -5.10 4.01 14.30
C MET A 138 -4.62 5.00 13.24
N ARG A 139 -5.15 4.93 12.01
CA ARG A 139 -4.86 5.90 10.93
C ARG A 139 -5.74 7.14 10.98
N HIS A 140 -6.74 7.16 11.85
CA HIS A 140 -7.78 8.19 11.94
C HIS A 140 -7.84 8.83 13.33
N LEU A 141 -6.69 8.90 14.01
CA LEU A 141 -6.57 9.49 15.35
C LEU A 141 -6.79 11.01 15.31
N CYS A 142 -7.51 11.55 16.29
CA CYS A 142 -7.58 13.00 16.47
C CYS A 142 -6.21 13.61 16.81
N PRO A 143 -6.03 14.94 16.62
CA PRO A 143 -4.78 15.62 16.93
C PRO A 143 -4.27 15.37 18.35
N THR A 144 -5.15 15.33 19.36
CA THR A 144 -4.75 15.05 20.75
C THR A 144 -4.17 13.66 20.92
N THR A 145 -4.76 12.66 20.27
CA THR A 145 -4.25 11.28 20.32
C THR A 145 -2.96 11.12 19.51
N CYS A 146 -2.79 11.84 18.40
CA CYS A 146 -1.50 11.92 17.70
C CYS A 146 -0.40 12.51 18.59
N LEU A 147 -0.71 13.56 19.37
CA LEU A 147 0.22 14.10 20.38
C LEU A 147 0.53 13.08 21.47
N MET A 148 -0.45 12.28 21.90
CA MET A 148 -0.23 11.20 22.86
C MET A 148 0.66 10.10 22.29
N LYS A 149 0.46 9.70 21.02
CA LYS A 149 1.34 8.76 20.30
C LYS A 149 2.78 9.28 20.30
N HIS A 150 3.00 10.56 19.96
CA HIS A 150 4.34 11.17 19.95
C HIS A 150 4.97 11.29 21.34
N TRP A 151 4.18 11.68 22.35
CA TRP A 151 4.62 11.67 23.75
C TRP A 151 5.09 10.27 24.16
N ARG A 152 4.30 9.24 23.79
CA ARG A 152 4.64 7.87 24.14
C ARG A 152 5.92 7.40 23.47
N TYR A 153 6.14 7.76 22.21
CA TYR A 153 7.41 7.52 21.52
C TYR A 153 8.61 8.07 22.30
N LEU A 154 8.52 9.30 22.83
CA LEU A 154 9.57 9.90 23.66
C LEU A 154 9.77 9.13 24.97
N CYS A 155 8.69 8.67 25.61
CA CYS A 155 8.75 7.85 26.82
C CYS A 155 9.34 6.45 26.60
N LEU A 156 9.31 5.94 25.36
CA LEU A 156 9.89 4.65 25.00
C LEU A 156 11.31 4.76 24.42
N SER A 157 11.69 5.93 23.93
CA SER A 157 13.01 6.22 23.36
C SER A 157 14.06 6.44 24.46
N LEU A 158 14.34 5.38 25.23
CA LEU A 158 15.20 5.41 26.40
C LEU A 158 16.65 5.05 26.06
N ASN A 159 17.59 5.62 26.80
CA ASN A 159 18.99 5.21 26.76
C ASN A 159 19.23 3.90 27.54
N ASP A 160 20.47 3.42 27.51
CA ASP A 160 21.00 2.31 28.32
C ASP A 160 20.75 2.40 29.83
N ARG A 161 20.43 3.60 30.37
CA ARG A 161 20.07 3.83 31.78
C ARG A 161 18.57 3.90 32.03
N HIS A 162 17.75 3.57 31.03
CA HIS A 162 16.29 3.66 31.05
C HIS A 162 15.78 5.08 31.37
N LYS A 163 16.47 6.11 30.87
CA LYS A 163 16.07 7.51 30.98
C LYS A 163 15.81 8.11 29.59
N ILE A 164 14.92 9.10 29.54
CA ILE A 164 14.61 9.84 28.31
C ILE A 164 15.73 10.86 28.07
N PRO A 165 16.46 10.80 26.94
CA PRO A 165 17.44 11.81 26.59
C PRO A 165 16.74 13.14 26.28
N ILE A 166 17.07 14.23 26.97
CA ILE A 166 16.43 15.55 26.75
C ILE A 166 16.67 16.04 25.31
N ARG A 167 17.81 15.69 24.71
CA ARG A 167 18.09 15.96 23.29
C ARG A 167 17.01 15.44 22.34
N ASN A 168 16.36 14.32 22.65
CA ASN A 168 15.30 13.75 21.81
C ASN A 168 14.02 14.60 21.89
N ILE A 169 13.70 15.11 23.09
CA ILE A 169 12.60 16.04 23.31
C ILE A 169 12.88 17.36 22.58
N VAL A 170 14.10 17.90 22.70
CA VAL A 170 14.49 19.16 22.05
C VAL A 170 14.41 19.03 20.53
N LYS A 171 14.94 17.93 19.98
CA LYS A 171 14.89 17.63 18.54
C LYS A 171 13.47 17.50 17.99
N THR A 172 12.52 17.04 18.80
CA THR A 172 11.10 16.98 18.41
C THR A 172 10.55 18.36 18.05
N PHE A 173 10.93 19.39 18.81
CA PHE A 173 10.40 20.75 18.66
C PHE A 173 11.34 21.70 17.88
N SER A 174 12.51 21.23 17.45
CA SER A 174 13.51 22.07 16.76
C SER A 174 13.16 22.34 15.29
N SER A 175 12.20 21.60 14.72
CA SER A 175 11.60 21.90 13.41
C SER A 175 10.72 23.15 13.50
N GLY A 176 11.35 24.32 13.43
CA GLY A 176 10.67 25.62 13.37
C GLY A 176 10.82 26.50 14.62
N LYS A 177 11.45 26.02 15.71
CA LYS A 177 11.74 26.83 16.91
C LYS A 177 13.21 26.66 17.35
N PRO A 178 13.85 27.72 17.88
CA PRO A 178 15.23 27.62 18.39
C PRO A 178 15.32 26.67 19.59
N GLU A 179 16.33 25.80 19.63
CA GLU A 179 16.55 24.83 20.72
C GLU A 179 16.61 25.50 22.10
N LYS A 180 17.25 26.68 22.19
CA LYS A 180 17.31 27.47 23.43
C LYS A 180 15.93 27.80 24.01
N MET A 181 14.95 28.07 23.15
CA MET A 181 13.58 28.35 23.57
C MET A 181 12.89 27.08 24.09
N VAL A 182 13.12 25.93 23.44
CA VAL A 182 12.61 24.63 23.90
C VAL A 182 13.21 24.28 25.26
N HIS A 183 14.52 24.44 25.44
CA HIS A 183 15.19 24.25 26.73
C HIS A 183 14.61 25.16 27.83
N LYS A 184 14.38 26.44 27.54
CA LYS A 184 13.72 27.35 28.50
C LYS A 184 12.33 26.85 28.88
N CYS A 185 11.52 26.42 27.92
CA CYS A 185 10.18 25.90 28.19
C CYS A 185 10.21 24.61 29.03
N LEU A 186 11.17 23.73 28.78
CA LEU A 186 11.41 22.53 29.60
C LEU A 186 11.80 22.90 31.04
N SER A 187 12.67 23.89 31.21
CA SER A 187 13.07 24.38 32.54
C SER A 187 11.92 25.02 33.30
N ASP A 188 11.10 25.84 32.62
CA ASP A 188 9.91 26.46 33.22
C ASP A 188 8.87 25.43 33.69
N LEU A 189 8.85 24.23 33.10
CA LEU A 189 7.99 23.11 33.50
C LEU A 189 8.66 22.15 34.49
N GLY A 190 9.88 22.45 34.94
CA GLY A 190 10.65 21.61 35.86
C GLY A 190 11.11 20.28 35.24
N LEU A 191 11.16 20.18 33.91
CA LEU A 191 11.58 18.99 33.15
C LEU A 191 13.07 19.04 32.77
N ALA A 192 13.65 20.24 32.75
CA ALA A 192 15.07 20.49 32.60
C ALA A 192 15.54 21.46 33.71
N GLY A 193 16.84 21.56 33.95
CA GLY A 193 17.40 22.46 34.98
C GLY A 193 18.38 21.79 35.94
N ASP A 194 18.94 22.60 36.84
CA ASP A 194 20.22 22.37 37.53
C ASP A 194 20.29 21.09 38.40
N LYS A 195 21.32 20.27 38.19
CA LYS A 195 21.91 19.46 39.26
C LYS A 195 22.93 20.32 40.00
N TYR A 196 22.67 20.69 41.26
CA TYR A 196 23.73 21.23 42.12
C TYR A 196 24.76 20.14 42.39
N VAL A 197 25.91 20.19 41.71
CA VAL A 197 27.09 19.38 42.08
C VAL A 197 28.12 20.31 42.70
N VAL A 198 28.29 20.23 44.02
CA VAL A 198 29.37 20.93 44.71
C VAL A 198 30.66 20.14 44.48
N THR A 199 31.48 20.57 43.53
CA THR A 199 32.84 20.04 43.41
C THR A 199 33.78 20.85 44.32
N ILE A 200 34.21 20.24 45.44
CA ILE A 200 35.24 20.82 46.30
C ILE A 200 36.60 20.53 45.66
N ARG A 201 37.28 21.55 45.14
CA ARG A 201 38.71 21.44 44.77
C ARG A 201 39.56 21.90 45.94
N ARG A 202 40.33 20.98 46.52
CA ARG A 202 41.40 21.30 47.48
C ARG A 202 42.71 21.40 46.71
N THR A 203 43.26 22.61 46.58
CA THR A 203 44.62 22.82 46.06
C THR A 203 45.58 23.11 47.21
N TRP A 204 46.63 22.32 47.33
CA TRP A 204 47.72 22.54 48.26
C TRP A 204 48.75 23.49 47.62
N GLN A 205 48.86 24.72 48.12
CA GLN A 205 49.99 25.59 47.79
C GLN A 205 51.10 25.41 48.81
N ARG A 206 52.26 24.99 48.33
CA ARG A 206 53.46 24.74 49.13
C ARG A 206 54.24 26.05 49.26
N ASN A 207 53.82 26.96 50.14
CA ASN A 207 54.70 27.99 50.69
C ASN A 207 54.18 28.58 52.00
N MET A 208 55.12 28.88 52.90
CA MET A 208 54.97 29.22 54.31
C MET A 208 53.79 30.14 54.66
N ARG A 209 52.66 29.53 55.01
CA ARG A 209 51.67 29.89 56.06
C ARG A 209 50.40 29.08 55.75
N ASN A 210 50.03 28.19 56.66
CA ASN A 210 48.91 27.26 56.53
C ASN A 210 47.58 27.99 56.29
N LEU A 211 47.17 28.14 55.03
CA LEU A 211 45.82 28.58 54.66
C LEU A 211 45.27 27.65 53.57
N ILE A 212 44.30 26.81 53.93
CA ILE A 212 43.54 26.03 52.95
C ILE A 212 42.61 27.02 52.23
N LYS A 213 42.94 27.39 50.98
CA LYS A 213 41.94 28.03 50.12
C LYS A 213 40.99 26.96 49.59
N CYS A 214 39.78 26.94 50.13
CA CYS A 214 38.65 26.22 49.54
C CYS A 214 38.03 27.13 48.47
N SER A 215 38.16 26.79 47.19
CA SER A 215 37.43 27.48 46.12
C SER A 215 36.24 26.63 45.69
N THR A 216 35.05 27.16 45.89
CA THR A 216 33.79 26.56 45.42
C THR A 216 33.58 27.01 43.97
N ALA A 217 33.97 26.19 43.01
CA ALA A 217 33.60 26.41 41.62
C ALA A 217 32.23 25.76 41.37
N ARG A 218 31.17 26.59 41.24
CA ARG A 218 29.87 26.13 40.75
C ARG A 218 29.98 25.92 39.24
N LYS A 219 30.04 24.67 38.78
CA LYS A 219 29.77 24.33 37.38
C LYS A 219 28.29 23.99 37.26
N HIS A 220 27.55 24.79 36.49
CA HIS A 220 26.23 24.40 36.02
C HIS A 220 26.40 23.16 35.15
N LYS A 221 25.79 22.04 35.56
CA LYS A 221 25.61 20.88 34.69
C LYS A 221 24.11 20.73 34.47
N GLU A 222 23.67 21.07 33.26
CA GLU A 222 22.29 20.89 32.84
C GLU A 222 21.92 19.40 32.95
N ARG A 223 20.71 19.11 33.44
CA ARG A 223 20.16 17.76 33.37
C ARG A 223 20.08 17.35 31.90
N GLU A 224 20.71 16.24 31.52
CA GLU A 224 20.72 15.72 30.14
C GLU A 224 19.68 14.60 29.93
N GLU A 225 19.16 14.04 31.03
CA GLU A 225 18.32 12.83 31.07
C GLU A 225 17.11 13.05 32.00
N LEU A 226 15.95 12.52 31.61
CA LEU A 226 14.68 12.66 32.32
C LEU A 226 14.10 11.30 32.72
N ASP A 227 13.57 11.23 33.94
CA ASP A 227 12.85 10.05 34.43
C ASP A 227 11.49 9.97 33.76
N VAL A 228 11.09 8.78 33.28
CA VAL A 228 9.85 8.59 32.50
C VAL A 228 8.62 9.06 33.27
N GLU A 229 8.56 8.75 34.56
CA GLU A 229 7.45 9.12 35.47
C GLU A 229 7.27 10.65 35.61
N LEU A 230 8.35 11.42 35.45
CA LEU A 230 8.28 12.88 35.54
C LEU A 230 7.67 13.52 34.28
N PHE A 231 7.70 12.81 33.15
CA PHE A 231 7.26 13.29 31.84
C PHE A 231 5.85 12.78 31.53
N THR A 232 4.85 13.25 32.27
CA THR A 232 3.45 12.89 32.05
C THR A 232 2.89 13.52 30.77
N PHE A 233 1.83 12.92 30.21
CA PHE A 233 1.17 13.45 29.01
C PHE A 233 0.66 14.88 29.20
N GLU A 234 0.14 15.22 30.39
CA GLU A 234 -0.30 16.58 30.72
C GLU A 234 0.85 17.61 30.62
N LYS A 235 2.05 17.26 31.15
CA LYS A 235 3.22 18.13 31.03
C LYS A 235 3.70 18.25 29.59
N PHE A 236 3.63 17.18 28.81
CA PHE A 236 3.92 17.22 27.38
C PHE A 236 2.94 18.13 26.63
N LEU A 237 1.64 18.04 26.92
CA LEU A 237 0.62 18.88 26.29
C LEU A 237 0.81 20.36 26.64
N ARG A 238 1.14 20.68 27.91
CA ARG A 238 1.51 22.04 28.33
C ARG A 238 2.76 22.54 27.60
N LEU A 239 3.78 21.69 27.46
CA LEU A 239 4.99 22.01 26.70
C LEU A 239 4.64 22.30 25.24
N TYR A 240 3.82 21.46 24.60
CA TYR A 240 3.36 21.63 23.22
C TYR A 240 2.64 22.97 23.04
N HIS A 241 1.63 23.28 23.86
CA HIS A 241 0.88 24.53 23.75
C HIS A 241 1.75 25.77 24.00
N LYS A 242 2.77 25.67 24.85
CA LYS A 242 3.72 26.77 25.11
C LYS A 242 4.67 27.01 23.93
N ILE A 243 5.13 25.95 23.27
CA ILE A 243 6.06 26.05 22.13
C ILE A 243 5.32 26.39 20.83
N CYS A 244 4.14 25.80 20.64
CA CYS A 244 3.29 25.89 19.46
C CYS A 244 1.92 26.47 19.81
N PRO A 245 1.83 27.77 20.16
CA PRO A 245 0.56 28.41 20.46
C PRO A 245 -0.35 28.42 19.23
N ARG A 246 -1.63 28.13 19.44
CA ARG A 246 -2.68 28.11 18.40
C ARG A 246 -3.39 29.46 18.32
N THR A 247 -2.69 30.47 17.81
CA THR A 247 -3.23 31.84 17.65
C THR A 247 -4.44 31.88 16.73
N ASP A 248 -4.48 31.01 15.74
CA ASP A 248 -5.63 30.78 14.85
C ASP A 248 -6.90 30.37 15.61
N VAL A 249 -6.78 29.45 16.57
CA VAL A 249 -7.90 29.02 17.42
C VAL A 249 -8.28 30.13 18.41
N GLN A 250 -7.31 30.88 18.92
CA GLN A 250 -7.57 32.03 19.79
C GLN A 250 -8.36 33.13 19.06
N GLU A 251 -7.99 33.46 17.83
CA GLU A 251 -8.72 34.42 16.99
C GLU A 251 -10.16 33.96 16.72
N LEU A 252 -10.34 32.68 16.38
CA LEU A 252 -11.67 32.08 16.23
C LEU A 252 -12.48 32.18 17.53
N PHE A 253 -11.87 31.84 18.66
CA PHE A 253 -12.55 31.91 19.96
C PHE A 253 -12.99 33.34 20.29
N VAL A 254 -12.14 34.35 20.07
CA VAL A 254 -12.48 35.77 20.31
C VAL A 254 -13.63 36.22 19.41
N LYS A 255 -13.64 35.78 18.14
CA LYS A 255 -14.73 36.04 17.20
C LYS A 255 -16.04 35.44 17.71
N LEU A 256 -16.04 34.17 18.12
CA LEU A 256 -17.22 33.45 18.60
C LEU A 256 -17.70 33.96 19.97
N SER A 257 -16.80 34.29 20.89
CA SER A 257 -17.14 34.77 22.23
C SER A 257 -17.64 36.23 22.24
N GLY A 258 -17.35 36.99 21.18
CA GLY A 258 -17.62 38.43 21.13
C GLY A 258 -16.72 39.19 22.10
N GLN A 259 -15.42 38.86 22.10
CA GLN A 259 -14.40 39.44 22.98
C GLN A 259 -14.60 39.14 24.48
N LYS A 260 -15.40 38.13 24.82
CA LYS A 260 -15.53 37.61 26.19
C LYS A 260 -14.48 36.51 26.44
N GLU A 261 -14.17 36.29 27.71
CA GLU A 261 -13.25 35.22 28.15
C GLU A 261 -13.87 33.81 28.07
N TYR A 262 -15.17 33.71 27.78
CA TYR A 262 -15.92 32.46 27.70
C TYR A 262 -16.89 32.47 26.52
N LEU A 263 -17.19 31.28 26.00
CA LEU A 263 -18.27 31.02 25.06
C LEU A 263 -19.51 30.57 25.84
N THR A 264 -20.68 31.11 25.51
CA THR A 264 -21.95 30.67 26.10
C THR A 264 -22.51 29.47 25.36
N ARG A 265 -23.33 28.66 26.04
CA ARG A 265 -24.04 27.52 25.46
C ARG A 265 -24.74 27.85 24.14
N ASP A 266 -25.51 28.94 24.09
CA ASP A 266 -26.24 29.33 22.88
C ASP A 266 -25.31 29.63 21.69
N ARG A 267 -24.17 30.29 21.96
CA ARG A 267 -23.19 30.58 20.91
C ARG A 267 -22.47 29.32 20.43
N LEU A 268 -22.22 28.38 21.34
CA LEU A 268 -21.65 27.08 21.01
C LEU A 268 -22.64 26.23 20.19
N ILE A 269 -23.93 26.25 20.52
CA ILE A 269 -24.99 25.62 19.72
C ILE A 269 -24.98 26.16 18.29
N ASN A 270 -24.97 27.48 18.12
CA ASN A 270 -24.94 28.10 16.79
C ASN A 270 -23.66 27.70 16.03
N PHE A 271 -22.50 27.75 16.68
CA PHE A 271 -21.25 27.30 16.07
C PHE A 271 -21.31 25.85 15.59
N LEU A 272 -21.83 24.94 16.41
CA LEU A 272 -21.92 23.52 16.06
C LEU A 272 -22.93 23.23 14.95
N ASN A 273 -24.08 23.91 14.96
CA ASN A 273 -25.17 23.66 14.01
C ASN A 273 -25.01 24.44 12.69
N ASP A 274 -24.37 25.61 12.72
CA ASP A 274 -24.27 26.50 11.56
C ASP A 274 -22.87 26.47 10.91
N GLU A 275 -21.79 26.41 11.71
CA GLU A 275 -20.41 26.44 11.19
C GLU A 275 -19.78 25.04 11.04
N GLN A 276 -20.00 24.12 12.00
CA GLN A 276 -19.38 22.78 11.97
C GLN A 276 -20.20 21.73 11.22
N ARG A 277 -21.53 21.91 11.14
CA ARG A 277 -22.42 20.95 10.51
C ARG A 277 -22.32 21.01 8.99
N ASP A 278 -22.27 19.84 8.35
CA ASP A 278 -22.51 19.75 6.91
C ASP A 278 -24.01 19.97 6.62
N PRO A 279 -24.39 21.04 5.88
CA PRO A 279 -25.80 21.39 5.63
C PRO A 279 -26.55 20.34 4.79
N ARG A 280 -25.84 19.39 4.16
CA ARG A 280 -26.45 18.29 3.39
C ARG A 280 -26.96 17.16 4.28
N LEU A 281 -26.62 17.15 5.57
CA LEU A 281 -26.98 16.06 6.48
C LEU A 281 -28.45 16.12 6.87
N ASN A 282 -29.12 14.98 6.75
CA ASN A 282 -30.50 14.82 7.16
C ASN A 282 -30.65 15.06 8.68
N GLU A 283 -31.59 15.93 9.05
CA GLU A 283 -31.81 16.38 10.42
C GLU A 283 -32.37 15.30 11.35
N ILE A 284 -33.02 14.26 10.81
CA ILE A 284 -33.56 13.15 11.58
C ILE A 284 -32.45 12.14 11.91
N LEU A 285 -31.61 11.82 10.92
CA LEU A 285 -30.49 10.89 11.11
C LEU A 285 -29.34 11.53 11.89
N PHE A 286 -29.10 12.82 11.69
CA PHE A 286 -28.07 13.61 12.34
C PHE A 286 -28.74 14.80 13.04
N PRO A 287 -29.33 14.63 14.24
CA PRO A 287 -30.02 15.71 14.93
C PRO A 287 -29.09 16.85 15.28
N PHE A 288 -29.65 18.06 15.30
CA PHE A 288 -28.96 19.27 15.77
C PHE A 288 -28.51 19.11 17.22
N PHE A 289 -27.49 19.88 17.59
CA PHE A 289 -27.09 20.04 18.97
C PHE A 289 -28.14 20.89 19.71
N ASP A 290 -28.66 20.34 20.80
CA ASP A 290 -29.58 21.01 21.72
C ASP A 290 -28.84 21.43 23.01
N ASN A 291 -29.58 22.02 23.94
CA ASN A 291 -29.01 22.48 25.21
C ASN A 291 -28.39 21.35 26.03
N ASP A 292 -29.01 20.17 26.05
CA ASP A 292 -28.55 19.05 26.87
C ASP A 292 -27.26 18.44 26.31
N ARG A 293 -27.19 18.23 24.98
CA ARG A 293 -25.98 17.73 24.30
C ARG A 293 -24.82 18.69 24.43
N VAL A 294 -25.05 20.01 24.28
CA VAL A 294 -23.97 20.99 24.46
C VAL A 294 -23.54 21.10 25.92
N GLN A 295 -24.46 20.93 26.88
CA GLN A 295 -24.09 20.88 28.29
C GLN A 295 -23.20 19.67 28.61
N GLN A 296 -23.49 18.50 28.04
CA GLN A 296 -22.64 17.31 28.15
C GLN A 296 -21.25 17.54 27.52
N LEU A 297 -21.21 18.20 26.35
CA LEU A 297 -19.97 18.58 25.68
C LEU A 297 -19.10 19.50 26.55
N ILE A 298 -19.71 20.53 27.14
CA ILE A 298 -19.03 21.46 28.06
C ILE A 298 -18.48 20.68 29.26
N ALA A 299 -19.31 19.85 29.91
CA ALA A 299 -18.90 19.05 31.06
C ALA A 299 -17.76 18.06 30.75
N LYS A 300 -17.59 17.66 29.48
CA LYS A 300 -16.54 16.76 29.04
C LYS A 300 -15.17 17.45 28.86
N TYR A 301 -15.14 18.69 28.36
CA TYR A 301 -13.89 19.37 27.97
C TYR A 301 -13.49 20.53 28.90
N GLU A 302 -14.45 21.10 29.62
CA GLU A 302 -14.21 22.15 30.60
C GLU A 302 -13.73 21.56 31.94
N THR A 303 -12.82 22.28 32.58
CA THR A 303 -12.21 21.92 33.85
C THR A 303 -12.69 22.81 35.01
N ASP A 304 -13.16 24.02 34.73
CA ASP A 304 -13.72 24.91 35.75
C ASP A 304 -15.20 24.58 36.03
N GLU A 305 -15.48 24.10 37.24
CA GLU A 305 -16.83 23.74 37.71
C GLU A 305 -17.83 24.89 37.61
N ASN A 306 -17.39 26.14 37.80
CA ASN A 306 -18.26 27.31 37.66
C ASN A 306 -18.67 27.52 36.21
N TYR A 307 -17.77 27.28 35.27
CA TYR A 307 -18.09 27.38 33.85
C TYR A 307 -19.03 26.27 33.42
N ILE A 308 -18.80 25.04 33.88
CA ILE A 308 -19.70 23.91 33.65
C ILE A 308 -21.11 24.23 34.17
N ALA A 309 -21.24 24.62 35.44
CA ALA A 309 -22.53 24.90 36.08
C ALA A 309 -23.33 26.01 35.38
N ASN A 310 -22.63 26.99 34.78
CA ASN A 310 -23.24 28.12 34.09
C ASN A 310 -23.35 27.94 32.57
N GLY A 311 -23.03 26.76 32.02
CA GLY A 311 -23.09 26.50 30.58
C GLY A 311 -22.12 27.39 29.78
N LYS A 312 -20.90 27.59 30.31
CA LYS A 312 -19.83 28.38 29.71
C LYS A 312 -18.64 27.48 29.36
N MET A 313 -17.91 27.83 28.31
CA MET A 313 -16.72 27.12 27.85
C MET A 313 -15.54 28.10 27.70
N SER A 314 -14.41 27.79 28.31
CA SER A 314 -13.14 28.53 28.17
C SER A 314 -12.49 28.30 26.81
N GLY A 315 -11.54 29.17 26.45
CA GLY A 315 -10.73 28.99 25.23
C GLY A 315 -9.91 27.71 25.23
N ASP A 316 -9.41 27.28 26.40
CA ASP A 316 -8.68 26.02 26.54
C ASP A 316 -9.60 24.81 26.34
N ALA A 317 -10.80 24.83 26.91
CA ALA A 317 -11.80 23.78 26.70
C ALA A 317 -12.24 23.70 25.23
N PHE A 318 -12.43 24.86 24.58
CA PHE A 318 -12.75 24.94 23.15
C PHE A 318 -11.62 24.36 22.29
N LEU A 319 -10.36 24.65 22.61
CA LEU A 319 -9.21 24.06 21.91
C LEU A 319 -9.15 22.53 22.10
N ARG A 320 -9.39 22.02 23.32
CA ARG A 320 -9.45 20.57 23.58
C ARG A 320 -10.55 19.90 22.74
N PHE A 321 -11.73 20.51 22.66
CA PHE A 321 -12.81 20.05 21.80
C PHE A 321 -12.38 19.97 20.32
N LEU A 322 -11.82 21.04 19.77
CA LEU A 322 -11.40 21.08 18.36
C LEU A 322 -10.30 20.06 18.02
N MET A 323 -9.51 19.66 19.01
CA MET A 323 -8.44 18.66 18.88
C MET A 323 -8.88 17.23 19.22
N SER A 324 -10.17 17.01 19.49
CA SER A 324 -10.74 15.72 19.91
C SER A 324 -11.33 14.92 18.73
N ASP A 325 -11.71 13.67 18.99
CA ASP A 325 -12.40 12.81 18.02
C ASP A 325 -13.83 13.30 17.70
N GLU A 326 -14.42 14.18 18.52
CA GLU A 326 -15.74 14.76 18.23
C GLU A 326 -15.72 15.83 17.14
N ASN A 327 -14.54 16.37 16.84
CA ASN A 327 -14.31 17.33 15.78
C ASN A 327 -13.53 16.70 14.61
N ALA A 328 -13.75 15.41 14.36
CA ALA A 328 -13.10 14.72 13.26
C ALA A 328 -13.57 15.28 11.90
N PRO A 329 -12.66 15.50 10.94
CA PRO A 329 -13.02 16.00 9.61
C PRO A 329 -13.73 14.95 8.74
N VAL A 330 -13.87 13.71 9.25
CA VAL A 330 -14.46 12.58 8.55
C VAL A 330 -15.47 11.86 9.46
N PHE A 331 -16.42 11.18 8.83
CA PHE A 331 -17.37 10.30 9.51
C PHE A 331 -16.65 9.06 10.04
N LEU A 332 -16.38 9.03 11.34
CA LEU A 332 -15.62 7.95 11.97
C LEU A 332 -16.35 6.60 11.95
N ASP A 333 -17.67 6.61 11.80
CA ASP A 333 -18.54 5.43 11.60
C ASP A 333 -18.38 4.82 10.20
N ARG A 334 -17.89 5.60 9.22
CA ARG A 334 -17.64 5.16 7.85
C ARG A 334 -16.23 4.63 7.61
N ILE A 335 -15.40 4.61 8.66
CA ILE A 335 -14.08 3.98 8.65
C ILE A 335 -14.23 2.45 8.66
N GLU A 336 -15.18 1.96 9.45
CA GLU A 336 -15.56 0.55 9.47
C GLU A 336 -16.40 0.20 8.23
N LEU A 337 -16.60 -1.09 7.98
CA LEU A 337 -17.43 -1.55 6.87
C LEU A 337 -18.89 -1.11 7.07
N PHE A 338 -19.32 -0.08 6.34
CA PHE A 338 -20.67 0.48 6.37
C PHE A 338 -21.44 0.31 5.05
N GLN A 339 -20.76 -0.14 4.01
CA GLN A 339 -21.34 -0.28 2.67
C GLN A 339 -22.22 -1.53 2.61
N ASP A 340 -23.28 -1.47 1.80
CA ASP A 340 -24.04 -2.67 1.45
C ASP A 340 -23.15 -3.56 0.59
N MET A 341 -22.89 -4.79 1.03
CA MET A 341 -22.03 -5.77 0.37
C MET A 341 -22.82 -6.92 -0.28
N GLU A 342 -24.15 -6.74 -0.43
CA GLU A 342 -25.07 -7.69 -1.08
C GLU A 342 -25.40 -7.36 -2.53
N GLN A 343 -24.94 -6.22 -3.05
CA GLN A 343 -25.15 -5.89 -4.47
C GLN A 343 -24.27 -6.77 -5.37
N PRO A 344 -24.59 -6.89 -6.66
CA PRO A 344 -23.74 -7.60 -7.63
C PRO A 344 -22.30 -7.10 -7.64
N LEU A 345 -21.31 -7.97 -7.87
CA LEU A 345 -19.89 -7.61 -7.86
C LEU A 345 -19.55 -6.42 -8.80
N CYS A 346 -20.26 -6.30 -9.92
CA CYS A 346 -20.13 -5.19 -10.85
C CYS A 346 -20.69 -3.85 -10.34
N HIS A 347 -21.13 -3.71 -9.08
CA HIS A 347 -21.56 -2.43 -8.51
C HIS A 347 -20.49 -1.77 -7.61
N TYR A 348 -19.31 -2.39 -7.50
CA TYR A 348 -18.25 -1.95 -6.59
C TYR A 348 -17.01 -1.48 -7.34
N TYR A 349 -16.37 -0.45 -6.80
CA TYR A 349 -14.98 -0.15 -7.14
C TYR A 349 -14.06 -1.16 -6.45
N ILE A 350 -13.28 -1.90 -7.24
CA ILE A 350 -12.38 -2.93 -6.72
C ILE A 350 -10.95 -2.41 -6.76
N ASN A 351 -10.30 -2.34 -5.60
CA ASN A 351 -8.88 -1.99 -5.49
C ASN A 351 -8.05 -3.02 -6.28
N SER A 352 -7.31 -2.55 -7.29
CA SER A 352 -6.65 -3.43 -8.26
C SER A 352 -5.19 -3.02 -8.49
N SER A 353 -4.34 -4.00 -8.78
CA SER A 353 -2.91 -3.83 -9.03
C SER A 353 -2.58 -4.29 -10.45
N HIS A 354 -1.67 -3.57 -11.11
CA HIS A 354 -1.14 -3.92 -12.43
C HIS A 354 0.34 -4.26 -12.39
N ASN A 355 0.74 -5.31 -13.12
CA ASN A 355 2.06 -5.92 -13.07
C ASN A 355 2.55 -6.09 -11.62
N THR A 356 1.71 -6.73 -10.79
CA THR A 356 1.88 -6.79 -9.34
C THR A 356 3.26 -7.30 -8.93
N TYR A 357 3.84 -8.23 -9.70
CA TYR A 357 5.15 -8.82 -9.47
C TYR A 357 6.32 -7.83 -9.50
N LEU A 358 6.20 -6.66 -10.14
CA LEU A 358 7.30 -5.70 -10.29
C LEU A 358 7.45 -4.81 -9.05
N THR A 359 8.66 -4.68 -8.53
CA THR A 359 8.98 -3.75 -7.41
C THR A 359 9.59 -2.43 -7.88
N GLY A 360 9.63 -2.19 -9.20
CA GLY A 360 10.40 -1.10 -9.80
C GLY A 360 9.96 -0.72 -11.20
N ARG A 361 10.94 -0.51 -12.10
CA ARG A 361 10.71 -0.13 -13.49
C ARG A 361 10.04 -1.27 -14.28
N GLN A 362 9.34 -0.92 -15.36
CA GLN A 362 8.76 -1.90 -16.30
C GLN A 362 9.83 -2.64 -17.10
N TYR A 363 11.04 -2.09 -17.18
CA TYR A 363 12.16 -2.67 -17.91
C TYR A 363 13.38 -2.80 -17.00
N GLY A 364 14.05 -3.96 -17.04
CA GLY A 364 15.16 -4.27 -16.13
C GLY A 364 14.77 -4.34 -14.65
N GLY A 365 13.46 -4.40 -14.36
CA GLY A 365 12.92 -4.40 -13.01
C GLY A 365 13.11 -5.74 -12.29
N LYS A 366 13.14 -5.69 -10.97
CA LYS A 366 13.11 -6.90 -10.13
C LYS A 366 11.66 -7.36 -9.98
N SER A 367 11.41 -8.62 -10.31
CA SER A 367 10.19 -9.33 -9.93
C SER A 367 10.34 -9.94 -8.54
N SER A 368 9.29 -9.91 -7.73
CA SER A 368 9.30 -10.43 -6.37
C SER A 368 8.00 -11.17 -6.04
N THR A 369 8.08 -12.17 -5.18
CA THR A 369 6.92 -12.83 -4.60
C THR A 369 6.34 -12.05 -3.41
N GLU A 370 7.19 -11.31 -2.68
CA GLU A 370 6.82 -10.57 -1.46
C GLU A 370 5.83 -9.45 -1.74
N ILE A 371 5.93 -8.82 -2.91
CA ILE A 371 5.05 -7.72 -3.32
C ILE A 371 3.57 -8.12 -3.37
N TYR A 372 3.27 -9.39 -3.70
CA TYR A 372 1.90 -9.91 -3.68
C TYR A 372 1.32 -9.89 -2.26
N ARG A 373 2.13 -10.22 -1.25
CA ARG A 373 1.72 -10.12 0.15
C ARG A 373 1.39 -8.68 0.50
N GLN A 374 2.31 -7.77 0.22
CA GLN A 374 2.17 -6.35 0.59
C GLN A 374 0.92 -5.73 -0.03
N VAL A 375 0.67 -6.03 -1.31
CA VAL A 375 -0.51 -5.57 -2.04
C VAL A 375 -1.81 -6.16 -1.49
N LEU A 376 -1.82 -7.44 -1.10
CA LEU A 376 -3.01 -8.05 -0.48
C LEU A 376 -3.24 -7.53 0.95
N LEU A 377 -2.18 -7.33 1.74
CA LEU A 377 -2.21 -6.76 3.09
C LEU A 377 -2.64 -5.28 3.09
N SER A 378 -2.39 -4.53 2.02
CA SER A 378 -2.92 -3.17 1.86
C SER A 378 -4.41 -3.14 1.48
N GLY A 379 -5.00 -4.30 1.19
CA GLY A 379 -6.42 -4.45 0.86
C GLY A 379 -6.73 -4.54 -0.63
N CYS A 380 -5.73 -4.67 -1.50
CA CYS A 380 -5.96 -4.89 -2.94
C CYS A 380 -6.67 -6.22 -3.17
N ARG A 381 -7.65 -6.25 -4.10
CA ARG A 381 -8.54 -7.38 -4.38
C ARG A 381 -8.49 -7.88 -5.83
N CYS A 382 -7.69 -7.26 -6.69
CA CYS A 382 -7.41 -7.76 -8.03
C CYS A 382 -5.91 -7.62 -8.32
N ILE A 383 -5.22 -8.72 -8.58
CA ILE A 383 -3.77 -8.75 -8.80
C ILE A 383 -3.44 -9.42 -10.13
N GLU A 384 -2.33 -9.04 -10.73
CA GLU A 384 -1.94 -9.46 -12.08
C GLU A 384 -0.71 -10.37 -12.06
N LEU A 385 -0.78 -11.47 -12.82
CA LEU A 385 0.25 -12.47 -12.97
C LEU A 385 0.55 -12.65 -14.47
N ASP A 386 1.70 -12.16 -14.92
CA ASP A 386 2.18 -12.31 -16.30
C ASP A 386 2.96 -13.63 -16.41
N CYS A 387 2.29 -14.66 -16.92
CA CYS A 387 2.71 -16.06 -16.82
C CYS A 387 3.43 -16.50 -18.09
N TRP A 388 4.66 -17.00 -17.95
CA TRP A 388 5.52 -17.45 -19.04
C TRP A 388 6.06 -18.85 -18.82
N ASP A 389 6.43 -19.54 -19.90
CA ASP A 389 7.20 -20.76 -19.80
C ASP A 389 8.61 -20.46 -19.28
N GLY A 390 9.05 -21.20 -18.26
CA GLY A 390 10.41 -21.08 -17.73
C GLY A 390 11.46 -21.45 -18.78
N THR A 391 12.59 -20.75 -18.74
CA THR A 391 13.72 -20.93 -19.66
C THR A 391 14.97 -21.37 -18.90
N GLY A 392 15.97 -21.92 -19.61
CA GLY A 392 17.23 -22.35 -19.00
C GLY A 392 17.04 -23.41 -17.91
N GLU A 393 17.50 -23.12 -16.70
CA GLU A 393 17.36 -24.00 -15.52
C GLU A 393 15.92 -24.15 -15.04
N ASN A 394 15.05 -23.19 -15.37
CA ASN A 394 13.63 -23.19 -15.00
C ASN A 394 12.75 -23.90 -16.06
N LYS A 395 13.37 -24.58 -17.04
CA LYS A 395 12.65 -25.19 -18.16
C LYS A 395 11.61 -26.21 -17.66
N GLY A 396 10.38 -26.02 -18.11
CA GLY A 396 9.25 -26.89 -17.78
C GLY A 396 8.51 -26.49 -16.51
N GLU A 397 8.85 -25.38 -15.85
CA GLU A 397 8.02 -24.77 -14.81
C GLU A 397 7.42 -23.44 -15.29
N PRO A 398 6.18 -23.10 -14.89
CA PRO A 398 5.63 -21.78 -15.13
C PRO A 398 6.29 -20.72 -14.24
N ILE A 399 6.68 -19.60 -14.85
CA ILE A 399 7.29 -18.45 -14.19
C ILE A 399 6.43 -17.20 -14.37
N ILE A 400 6.72 -16.16 -13.58
CA ILE A 400 6.15 -14.83 -13.71
C ILE A 400 7.26 -13.83 -13.98
N THR A 401 7.13 -13.07 -15.06
CA THR A 401 8.05 -11.99 -15.44
C THR A 401 7.37 -11.06 -16.42
N HIS A 402 7.95 -9.88 -16.66
CA HIS A 402 7.53 -9.03 -17.77
C HIS A 402 8.26 -9.48 -19.03
N GLY A 403 7.52 -10.12 -19.94
CA GLY A 403 8.08 -10.74 -21.15
C GLY A 403 8.94 -9.78 -21.97
N LYS A 404 10.11 -10.27 -22.42
CA LYS A 404 11.09 -9.54 -23.26
C LYS A 404 11.59 -8.20 -22.68
N ALA A 405 11.37 -7.95 -21.38
CA ALA A 405 11.68 -6.67 -20.75
C ALA A 405 12.92 -6.68 -19.83
N MET A 406 13.81 -7.68 -19.97
CA MET A 406 14.99 -7.92 -19.11
C MET A 406 14.69 -7.91 -17.59
N CYS A 407 13.46 -8.21 -17.19
CA CYS A 407 13.09 -8.31 -15.78
C CYS A 407 13.48 -9.68 -15.21
N THR A 408 13.74 -9.76 -13.90
CA THR A 408 13.97 -11.05 -13.25
C THR A 408 12.68 -11.86 -13.23
N ASP A 409 12.77 -13.18 -13.12
CA ASP A 409 11.62 -14.07 -13.00
C ASP A 409 11.43 -14.57 -11.55
N VAL A 410 10.20 -15.00 -11.25
CA VAL A 410 9.85 -15.73 -10.03
C VAL A 410 8.98 -16.93 -10.38
N PHE A 411 9.04 -18.01 -9.62
CA PHE A 411 8.19 -19.16 -9.88
C PHE A 411 6.71 -18.84 -9.63
N PHE A 412 5.84 -19.26 -10.54
CA PHE A 412 4.39 -19.10 -10.39
C PHE A 412 3.89 -19.78 -9.11
N LYS A 413 4.41 -20.97 -8.80
CA LYS A 413 4.06 -21.74 -7.61
C LYS A 413 4.34 -20.97 -6.31
N ASP A 414 5.48 -20.31 -6.22
CA ASP A 414 5.87 -19.55 -5.02
C ASP A 414 4.97 -18.34 -4.81
N VAL A 415 4.56 -17.67 -5.91
CA VAL A 415 3.58 -16.58 -5.86
C VAL A 415 2.23 -17.08 -5.33
N LEU A 416 1.75 -18.26 -5.75
CA LEU A 416 0.49 -18.81 -5.24
C LEU A 416 0.53 -19.07 -3.72
N TYR A 417 1.66 -19.54 -3.17
CA TYR A 417 1.80 -19.68 -1.72
C TYR A 417 1.71 -18.33 -1.00
N GLN A 418 2.32 -17.28 -1.54
CA GLN A 418 2.21 -15.93 -0.96
C GLN A 418 0.75 -15.43 -0.98
N ILE A 419 0.04 -15.66 -2.08
CA ILE A 419 -1.37 -15.28 -2.22
C ILE A 419 -2.23 -16.07 -1.23
N ARG A 420 -2.07 -17.40 -1.13
CA ARG A 420 -2.84 -18.26 -0.22
C ARG A 420 -2.76 -17.75 1.23
N ASP A 421 -1.56 -17.38 1.66
CA ASP A 421 -1.31 -16.99 3.04
C ASP A 421 -1.86 -15.59 3.38
N THR A 422 -2.00 -14.70 2.39
CA THR A 422 -2.33 -13.28 2.63
C THR A 422 -3.65 -12.81 2.03
N ALA A 423 -4.26 -13.58 1.12
CA ALA A 423 -5.46 -13.20 0.39
C ALA A 423 -6.55 -12.67 1.31
N PHE A 424 -6.80 -13.34 2.44
CA PHE A 424 -7.87 -13.00 3.37
C PHE A 424 -7.39 -12.50 4.74
N ALA A 425 -6.11 -12.11 4.87
CA ALA A 425 -5.55 -11.69 6.15
C ALA A 425 -6.17 -10.38 6.67
N ARG A 426 -6.51 -9.45 5.76
CA ARG A 426 -7.03 -8.09 6.08
C ARG A 426 -8.44 -7.81 5.57
N SER A 427 -8.95 -8.66 4.69
CA SER A 427 -10.27 -8.52 4.10
C SER A 427 -10.78 -9.89 3.69
N ASP A 428 -12.00 -10.24 4.11
CA ASP A 428 -12.65 -11.52 3.74
C ASP A 428 -13.26 -11.49 2.33
N TYR A 429 -13.26 -10.34 1.65
CA TYR A 429 -13.87 -10.18 0.32
C TYR A 429 -13.01 -10.81 -0.79
N PRO A 430 -13.64 -11.22 -1.92
CA PRO A 430 -12.99 -12.02 -2.95
C PRO A 430 -11.74 -11.38 -3.55
N VAL A 431 -10.83 -12.23 -4.01
CA VAL A 431 -9.63 -11.83 -4.74
C VAL A 431 -9.70 -12.33 -6.18
N ILE A 432 -9.46 -11.45 -7.16
CA ILE A 432 -9.40 -11.78 -8.58
C ILE A 432 -7.94 -11.89 -9.02
N LEU A 433 -7.57 -13.02 -9.61
CA LEU A 433 -6.26 -13.23 -10.23
C LEU A 433 -6.38 -13.01 -11.74
N SER A 434 -5.79 -11.92 -12.23
CA SER A 434 -5.72 -11.59 -13.66
C SER A 434 -4.50 -12.26 -14.27
N PHE A 435 -4.70 -13.36 -14.98
CA PHE A 435 -3.62 -14.04 -15.70
C PHE A 435 -3.44 -13.41 -17.08
N GLU A 436 -2.23 -12.95 -17.35
CA GLU A 436 -1.75 -12.71 -18.71
C GLU A 436 -0.93 -13.93 -19.12
N ASN A 437 -1.54 -14.84 -19.87
CA ASN A 437 -1.01 -16.19 -20.06
C ASN A 437 -0.25 -16.32 -21.38
N HIS A 438 1.03 -16.67 -21.31
CA HIS A 438 1.92 -16.95 -22.44
C HIS A 438 2.52 -18.36 -22.39
N CYS A 439 2.00 -19.23 -21.51
CA CYS A 439 2.52 -20.58 -21.28
C CYS A 439 2.05 -21.59 -22.35
N SER A 440 2.86 -22.62 -22.59
CA SER A 440 2.50 -23.85 -23.29
C SER A 440 1.37 -24.63 -22.59
N LYS A 441 0.64 -25.50 -23.31
CA LYS A 441 -0.44 -26.35 -22.72
C LYS A 441 0.05 -27.19 -21.53
N SER A 442 1.29 -27.71 -21.60
CA SER A 442 1.91 -28.47 -20.50
C SER A 442 2.06 -27.62 -19.24
N ASN A 443 2.56 -26.38 -19.37
CA ASN A 443 2.69 -25.48 -18.22
C ASN A 443 1.35 -24.92 -17.75
N GLN A 444 0.38 -24.72 -18.65
CA GLN A 444 -0.99 -24.35 -18.25
C GLN A 444 -1.67 -25.45 -17.42
N LEU A 445 -1.44 -26.72 -17.73
CA LEU A 445 -1.89 -27.84 -16.90
C LEU A 445 -1.26 -27.78 -15.50
N LYS A 446 0.03 -27.48 -15.41
CA LYS A 446 0.72 -27.27 -14.13
C LYS A 446 0.14 -26.07 -13.37
N MET A 447 -0.10 -24.94 -14.04
CA MET A 447 -0.72 -23.75 -13.44
C MET A 447 -2.09 -24.08 -12.84
N ALA A 448 -2.94 -24.81 -13.58
CA ALA A 448 -4.26 -25.21 -13.11
C ALA A 448 -4.17 -26.13 -11.88
N ARG A 449 -3.29 -27.15 -11.92
CA ARG A 449 -3.03 -28.05 -10.78
C ARG A 449 -2.53 -27.28 -9.56
N TYR A 450 -1.55 -26.39 -9.74
CA TYR A 450 -1.05 -25.57 -8.63
C TYR A 450 -2.14 -24.68 -8.03
N CYS A 451 -3.01 -24.08 -8.84
CA CYS A 451 -4.14 -23.32 -8.31
C CYS A 451 -5.09 -24.20 -7.49
N MET A 452 -5.46 -25.38 -7.98
CA MET A 452 -6.35 -26.31 -7.28
C MET A 452 -5.72 -26.84 -5.98
N ASP A 453 -4.46 -27.25 -6.01
CA ASP A 453 -3.76 -27.86 -4.88
C ASP A 453 -3.43 -26.84 -3.78
N ILE A 454 -3.00 -25.63 -4.16
CA ILE A 454 -2.54 -24.62 -3.20
C ILE A 454 -3.71 -23.86 -2.59
N PHE A 455 -4.70 -23.48 -3.39
CA PHE A 455 -5.84 -22.70 -2.90
C PHE A 455 -6.96 -23.57 -2.32
N GLY A 456 -7.10 -24.83 -2.77
CA GLY A 456 -8.13 -25.74 -2.28
C GLY A 456 -9.52 -25.09 -2.31
N ASP A 457 -10.19 -25.08 -1.15
CA ASP A 457 -11.53 -24.50 -0.99
C ASP A 457 -11.61 -22.99 -1.21
N MET A 458 -10.48 -22.28 -1.17
CA MET A 458 -10.45 -20.84 -1.48
C MET A 458 -10.68 -20.60 -2.97
N LEU A 459 -10.31 -21.54 -3.86
CA LEU A 459 -10.52 -21.39 -5.29
C LEU A 459 -12.00 -21.57 -5.65
N LEU A 460 -12.57 -20.62 -6.38
CA LEU A 460 -13.90 -20.78 -6.96
C LEU A 460 -13.80 -21.58 -8.27
N SER A 461 -13.83 -22.90 -8.16
CA SER A 461 -13.67 -23.81 -9.31
C SER A 461 -14.94 -24.04 -10.11
N LYS A 462 -16.12 -23.77 -9.55
CA LYS A 462 -17.43 -23.92 -10.23
C LYS A 462 -18.35 -22.73 -9.93
N PRO A 463 -19.25 -22.36 -10.87
CA PRO A 463 -20.29 -21.38 -10.58
C PRO A 463 -21.24 -21.90 -9.50
N PHE A 464 -21.87 -20.99 -8.77
CA PHE A 464 -22.92 -21.33 -7.83
C PHE A 464 -24.20 -21.72 -8.56
N GLU A 465 -24.97 -22.65 -7.99
CA GLU A 465 -26.25 -23.10 -8.55
C GLU A 465 -27.28 -21.96 -8.64
N ASP A 466 -27.26 -21.04 -7.68
CA ASP A 466 -28.12 -19.86 -7.61
C ASP A 466 -27.68 -18.69 -8.53
N CYS A 467 -26.49 -18.77 -9.13
CA CYS A 467 -25.98 -17.78 -10.07
C CYS A 467 -25.34 -18.48 -11.28
N PRO A 468 -26.12 -19.15 -12.15
CA PRO A 468 -25.61 -19.84 -13.32
C PRO A 468 -25.03 -18.85 -14.35
N LEU A 469 -24.16 -19.35 -15.23
CA LEU A 469 -23.51 -18.56 -16.28
C LEU A 469 -24.42 -18.39 -17.50
N GLU A 470 -25.56 -17.73 -17.31
CA GLU A 470 -26.60 -17.53 -18.34
C GLU A 470 -26.87 -16.04 -18.60
N PRO A 471 -27.41 -15.68 -19.78
CA PRO A 471 -27.81 -14.30 -20.08
C PRO A 471 -28.81 -13.74 -19.06
N GLY A 472 -28.57 -12.51 -18.60
CA GLY A 472 -29.42 -11.78 -17.68
C GLY A 472 -29.27 -12.13 -16.20
N VAL A 473 -28.46 -13.16 -15.86
CA VAL A 473 -28.16 -13.50 -14.46
C VAL A 473 -27.08 -12.56 -13.93
N PRO A 474 -27.34 -11.83 -12.82
CA PRO A 474 -26.37 -10.89 -12.26
C PRO A 474 -25.17 -11.60 -11.63
N LEU A 475 -24.06 -10.88 -11.50
CA LEU A 475 -22.89 -11.35 -10.75
C LEU A 475 -23.24 -11.58 -9.27
N PRO A 476 -22.66 -12.61 -8.62
CA PRO A 476 -22.84 -12.81 -7.19
C PRO A 476 -22.27 -11.63 -6.39
N SER A 477 -22.80 -11.40 -5.19
CA SER A 477 -22.36 -10.32 -4.32
C SER A 477 -20.97 -10.57 -3.72
N PRO A 478 -20.23 -9.52 -3.31
CA PRO A 478 -19.01 -9.70 -2.53
C PRO A 478 -19.21 -10.56 -1.27
N ASN A 479 -20.38 -10.45 -0.60
CA ASN A 479 -20.72 -11.29 0.55
C ASN A 479 -20.86 -12.77 0.17
N ARG A 480 -21.50 -13.09 -0.96
CA ARG A 480 -21.62 -14.46 -1.48
C ARG A 480 -20.25 -15.05 -1.85
N LEU A 481 -19.34 -14.21 -2.31
CA LEU A 481 -17.97 -14.56 -2.72
C LEU A 481 -16.93 -14.47 -1.60
N LYS A 482 -17.33 -14.37 -0.33
CA LYS A 482 -16.38 -14.29 0.79
C LYS A 482 -15.39 -15.45 0.79
N ARG A 483 -14.12 -15.10 0.96
CA ARG A 483 -12.98 -16.02 1.01
C ARG A 483 -12.81 -16.87 -0.25
N LYS A 484 -13.27 -16.35 -1.40
CA LYS A 484 -13.10 -16.97 -2.71
C LYS A 484 -12.07 -16.24 -3.57
N ILE A 485 -11.30 -17.02 -4.31
CA ILE A 485 -10.32 -16.59 -5.31
C ILE A 485 -10.91 -16.92 -6.69
N LEU A 486 -11.03 -15.91 -7.53
CA LEU A 486 -11.55 -16.02 -8.90
C LEU A 486 -10.38 -15.91 -9.88
N ILE A 487 -10.41 -16.73 -10.93
CA ILE A 487 -9.42 -16.67 -12.02
C ILE A 487 -10.04 -15.93 -13.20
N LYS A 488 -9.36 -14.85 -13.61
CA LYS A 488 -9.59 -14.18 -14.89
C LYS A 488 -8.51 -14.65 -15.86
N ASN A 489 -8.90 -15.54 -16.77
CA ASN A 489 -8.08 -16.04 -17.87
C ASN A 489 -8.99 -16.30 -19.08
N LYS A 490 -8.43 -16.43 -20.29
CA LYS A 490 -9.21 -16.82 -21.47
C LYS A 490 -9.89 -18.18 -21.25
N ARG A 491 -11.09 -18.34 -21.80
CA ARG A 491 -11.89 -19.57 -21.72
C ARG A 491 -12.19 -20.12 -23.12
N LEU A 492 -12.24 -21.44 -23.24
CA LEU A 492 -12.72 -22.14 -24.42
C LEU A 492 -14.26 -22.06 -24.52
N LYS A 493 -14.81 -22.21 -25.73
CA LYS A 493 -16.25 -22.37 -25.92
C LYS A 493 -16.73 -23.64 -25.18
N ALA A 494 -17.93 -23.61 -24.62
CA ALA A 494 -18.43 -24.68 -23.73
C ALA A 494 -18.39 -26.09 -24.37
N ASP A 495 -18.77 -26.21 -25.65
CA ASP A 495 -18.78 -27.50 -26.34
C ASP A 495 -17.36 -28.05 -26.57
N ILE A 496 -16.43 -27.17 -26.94
CA ILE A 496 -15.01 -27.51 -27.15
C ILE A 496 -14.34 -27.84 -25.81
N GLU A 497 -14.60 -27.03 -24.78
CA GLU A 497 -14.13 -27.26 -23.41
C GLU A 497 -14.54 -28.64 -22.93
N LYS A 498 -15.81 -29.01 -23.09
CA LYS A 498 -16.34 -30.32 -22.70
C LYS A 498 -15.68 -31.45 -23.49
N HIS A 499 -15.59 -31.32 -24.82
CA HIS A 499 -14.99 -32.35 -25.66
C HIS A 499 -13.50 -32.58 -25.34
N GLN A 500 -12.71 -31.51 -25.27
CA GLN A 500 -11.28 -31.61 -24.95
C GLN A 500 -11.04 -32.08 -23.51
N MET A 501 -11.92 -31.72 -22.57
CA MET A 501 -11.85 -32.24 -21.20
C MET A 501 -12.13 -33.75 -21.15
N GLU A 502 -13.18 -34.21 -21.84
CA GLU A 502 -13.52 -35.64 -21.92
C GLU A 502 -12.40 -36.45 -22.58
N GLN A 503 -11.80 -35.91 -23.65
CA GLN A 503 -10.62 -36.51 -24.29
C GLN A 503 -9.44 -36.59 -23.32
N PHE A 504 -9.09 -35.47 -22.67
CA PHE A 504 -7.99 -35.42 -21.70
C PHE A 504 -8.19 -36.39 -20.54
N LEU A 505 -9.41 -36.52 -20.01
CA LEU A 505 -9.75 -37.46 -18.94
C LEU A 505 -9.66 -38.93 -19.39
N ARG A 506 -9.92 -39.21 -20.67
CA ARG A 506 -9.85 -40.57 -21.24
C ARG A 506 -8.42 -41.00 -21.59
N GLU A 507 -7.66 -40.12 -22.23
CA GLU A 507 -6.36 -40.43 -22.84
C GLU A 507 -5.17 -39.94 -21.99
N GLY A 508 -5.39 -39.06 -21.00
CA GLY A 508 -4.36 -38.50 -20.14
C GLY A 508 -3.43 -37.50 -20.83
N LYS A 509 -3.63 -37.25 -22.12
CA LYS A 509 -2.95 -36.28 -22.97
C LYS A 509 -3.96 -35.65 -23.93
N LEU A 510 -3.60 -34.51 -24.50
CA LEU A 510 -4.33 -33.88 -25.59
C LEU A 510 -3.54 -34.17 -26.87
N ASP A 511 -4.19 -34.73 -27.89
CA ASP A 511 -3.55 -34.94 -29.18
C ASP A 511 -3.36 -33.58 -29.88
N GLU A 512 -2.11 -33.27 -30.24
CA GLU A 512 -1.77 -32.01 -30.94
C GLU A 512 -2.16 -32.05 -32.43
N GLU A 513 -2.50 -33.24 -32.96
CA GLU A 513 -2.76 -33.46 -34.40
C GLU A 513 -4.25 -33.33 -34.80
N ASP A 514 -5.20 -33.40 -33.85
CA ASP A 514 -6.65 -33.24 -34.08
C ASP A 514 -7.16 -31.81 -33.76
N GLU A 515 -6.27 -30.81 -33.78
CA GLU A 515 -6.63 -29.42 -33.52
C GLU A 515 -7.51 -28.84 -34.64
N VAL A 516 -8.82 -28.84 -34.43
CA VAL A 516 -9.69 -27.88 -35.12
C VAL A 516 -9.26 -26.49 -34.66
N THR A 517 -8.59 -25.74 -35.54
CA THR A 517 -8.06 -24.40 -35.27
C THR A 517 -9.20 -23.39 -35.16
N GLU A 518 -10.00 -23.46 -34.09
CA GLU A 518 -10.87 -22.36 -33.70
C GLU A 518 -10.22 -21.57 -32.57
N THR A 519 -10.06 -20.28 -32.85
CA THR A 519 -9.66 -19.30 -31.84
C THR A 519 -10.66 -19.37 -30.67
N PRO A 520 -10.22 -19.35 -29.41
CA PRO A 520 -11.09 -18.88 -28.33
C PRO A 520 -11.64 -17.52 -28.76
N GLU A 521 -12.78 -17.07 -28.21
CA GLU A 521 -13.35 -15.76 -28.53
C GLU A 521 -12.44 -14.58 -28.10
N VAL A 522 -11.27 -14.42 -28.75
CA VAL A 522 -10.30 -13.35 -28.56
C VAL A 522 -9.40 -13.26 -29.80
N VAL A 523 -9.61 -12.22 -30.62
CA VAL A 523 -8.67 -11.81 -31.67
C VAL A 523 -8.13 -10.41 -31.34
N GLY A 524 -6.89 -10.31 -30.88
CA GLY A 524 -6.03 -9.09 -30.92
C GLY A 524 -6.46 -7.85 -30.12
N GLU A 525 -5.52 -7.33 -29.32
CA GLU A 525 -5.53 -5.98 -28.76
C GLU A 525 -5.03 -4.96 -29.81
N ASP A 526 -5.74 -3.82 -29.89
CA ASP A 526 -5.45 -2.58 -30.62
C ASP A 526 -5.02 -2.64 -32.11
N ALA A 527 -6.01 -2.49 -33.00
CA ALA A 527 -5.89 -1.70 -34.24
C ALA A 527 -7.28 -1.20 -34.69
N VAL A 528 -7.82 -0.17 -34.03
CA VAL A 528 -8.91 0.64 -34.59
C VAL A 528 -8.55 2.11 -34.42
N SER A 529 -7.97 2.70 -35.47
CA SER A 529 -7.97 4.15 -35.64
C SER A 529 -9.40 4.60 -35.97
N PRO A 530 -9.91 5.71 -35.39
CA PRO A 530 -11.18 6.29 -35.85
C PRO A 530 -11.06 6.74 -37.32
N PRO A 531 -12.14 6.73 -38.11
CA PRO A 531 -12.12 7.22 -39.48
C PRO A 531 -11.69 8.70 -39.49
N GLY A 532 -10.71 9.03 -40.33
CA GLY A 532 -10.14 10.37 -40.40
C GLY A 532 -11.17 11.42 -40.80
N ASP A 533 -11.21 12.52 -40.06
CA ASP A 533 -11.90 13.74 -40.47
C ASP A 533 -10.86 14.71 -41.06
N GLN A 534 -10.95 14.92 -42.38
CA GLN A 534 -10.24 15.96 -43.09
C GLN A 534 -10.86 17.31 -42.73
N ARG A 535 -10.23 18.07 -41.84
CA ARG A 535 -10.30 19.54 -41.84
C ARG A 535 -9.14 20.12 -41.06
N ALA A 536 -8.12 20.51 -41.82
CA ALA A 536 -7.00 21.32 -41.36
C ALA A 536 -7.49 22.70 -40.89
N HIS A 537 -7.05 23.16 -39.71
CA HIS A 537 -6.69 24.56 -39.48
C HIS A 537 -5.58 24.65 -38.42
N PRO A 538 -4.55 25.51 -38.61
CA PRO A 538 -3.31 25.49 -37.83
C PRO A 538 -3.37 26.37 -36.58
N GLU A 539 -2.59 25.98 -35.59
CA GLU A 539 -2.26 26.77 -34.40
C GLU A 539 -1.54 28.08 -34.77
N VAL A 540 -1.95 29.17 -34.13
CA VAL A 540 -1.24 30.46 -34.13
C VAL A 540 -0.68 30.67 -32.73
N GLU A 541 0.62 30.48 -32.56
CA GLU A 541 1.37 31.13 -31.47
C GLU A 541 1.81 32.52 -31.93
N GLY A 542 1.58 33.50 -31.06
CA GLY A 542 1.94 34.89 -31.28
C GLY A 542 3.45 35.15 -31.11
N GLY A 543 3.98 36.03 -31.96
CA GLY A 543 5.34 36.57 -31.84
C GLY A 543 5.68 37.48 -33.02
N ALA A 544 5.88 38.77 -32.74
CA ALA A 544 5.89 39.88 -33.70
C ALA A 544 7.08 39.96 -34.69
N ALA A 545 6.78 40.52 -35.88
CA ALA A 545 7.56 41.45 -36.76
C ALA A 545 8.95 40.98 -37.29
N ALA A 546 9.39 41.18 -38.55
CA ALA A 546 9.03 42.07 -39.67
C ALA A 546 9.60 41.53 -41.02
N ALA A 547 9.06 42.06 -42.14
CA ALA A 547 9.51 42.18 -43.56
C ALA A 547 10.82 41.49 -44.04
N ASP A 548 10.99 40.98 -45.27
CA ASP A 548 10.61 41.52 -46.58
C ASP A 548 10.86 40.47 -47.71
N LYS A 549 10.05 40.56 -48.77
CA LYS A 549 10.21 40.20 -50.22
C LYS A 549 10.96 38.95 -50.77
N ALA A 550 10.19 38.18 -51.56
CA ALA A 550 10.32 37.87 -53.01
C ALA A 550 11.19 36.71 -53.57
N SER A 551 10.58 36.06 -54.58
CA SER A 551 11.12 35.36 -55.78
C SER A 551 11.23 33.81 -55.81
N THR A 552 10.41 33.22 -56.70
CA THR A 552 10.62 32.00 -57.51
C THR A 552 11.82 32.12 -58.47
N PRO A 553 12.26 31.10 -59.26
CA PRO A 553 11.77 29.71 -59.47
C PRO A 553 12.87 28.61 -59.47
N ALA A 554 12.43 27.36 -59.71
CA ALA A 554 13.17 26.13 -60.06
C ALA A 554 14.15 26.30 -61.26
N PRO A 555 14.99 25.31 -61.71
CA PRO A 555 14.50 23.98 -62.20
C PRO A 555 15.51 22.78 -62.34
N VAL A 556 14.95 21.61 -62.75
CA VAL A 556 15.44 20.42 -63.52
C VAL A 556 16.66 19.56 -63.11
N ALA A 557 16.47 18.23 -63.07
CA ALA A 557 17.13 17.16 -63.89
C ALA A 557 17.08 15.79 -63.17
N ASN A 558 16.30 14.81 -63.66
CA ASN A 558 16.68 13.66 -64.55
C ASN A 558 17.86 12.84 -64.01
N SER A 559 17.81 11.52 -63.83
CA SER A 559 17.54 10.45 -64.84
C SER A 559 17.45 9.07 -64.14
N SER A 560 16.44 8.23 -64.39
CA SER A 560 16.46 6.93 -65.14
C SER A 560 17.59 5.94 -64.76
N SER A 561 17.43 4.62 -64.59
CA SER A 561 16.40 3.64 -64.98
C SER A 561 16.84 2.23 -64.51
N THR A 562 15.88 1.27 -64.44
CA THR A 562 15.98 -0.18 -64.81
C THR A 562 16.93 -1.10 -64.00
N ASP A 563 16.63 -2.33 -63.56
CA ASP A 563 15.72 -3.40 -64.01
C ASP A 563 15.46 -4.44 -62.88
N LEU A 564 14.31 -5.13 -62.96
CA LEU A 564 13.97 -6.44 -62.35
C LEU A 564 14.45 -7.57 -63.31
N PRO A 565 14.52 -8.90 -62.99
CA PRO A 565 13.54 -9.68 -62.19
C PRO A 565 14.02 -10.97 -61.45
N GLY A 566 13.11 -11.63 -60.72
CA GLY A 566 12.87 -13.09 -60.87
C GLY A 566 13.32 -14.10 -59.78
N LYS A 567 12.32 -14.60 -59.03
CA LYS A 567 11.95 -16.01 -58.70
C LYS A 567 12.85 -17.00 -57.89
N GLU A 568 12.23 -17.49 -56.80
CA GLU A 568 12.06 -18.90 -56.34
C GLU A 568 13.27 -19.81 -56.06
N THR A 569 13.45 -20.24 -54.81
CA THR A 569 13.25 -21.62 -54.28
C THR A 569 14.03 -21.89 -52.97
N ASP A 570 13.32 -22.54 -52.04
CA ASP A 570 13.69 -23.56 -51.04
C ASP A 570 15.00 -23.57 -50.21
N GLU A 571 14.74 -23.83 -48.92
CA GLU A 571 15.47 -24.67 -47.97
C GLU A 571 16.82 -24.23 -47.35
N ALA A 572 16.95 -24.70 -46.10
CA ALA A 572 18.12 -24.81 -45.23
C ALA A 572 18.43 -23.66 -44.25
N HIS A 573 18.26 -24.00 -42.97
CA HIS A 573 18.95 -23.45 -41.80
C HIS A 573 20.40 -22.99 -42.10
N PRO A 574 20.84 -21.91 -41.44
CA PRO A 574 22.12 -22.00 -40.75
C PRO A 574 22.07 -21.47 -39.31
N GLU A 575 22.66 -22.28 -38.42
CA GLU A 575 23.13 -21.89 -37.09
C GLU A 575 23.97 -20.61 -37.17
N LEU A 576 23.71 -19.65 -36.27
CA LEU A 576 24.60 -18.52 -36.05
C LEU A 576 25.23 -18.57 -34.66
N LYS A 577 26.56 -18.68 -34.73
CA LYS A 577 27.55 -18.91 -33.69
C LYS A 577 27.50 -17.85 -32.58
N GLN A 578 27.48 -18.35 -31.35
CA GLN A 578 27.97 -17.66 -30.15
C GLN A 578 29.39 -17.13 -30.38
N THR A 579 29.56 -15.81 -30.28
CA THR A 579 30.89 -15.21 -30.07
C THR A 579 31.00 -14.79 -28.60
N ASN A 580 31.75 -15.61 -27.86
CA ASN A 580 32.19 -15.35 -26.50
C ASN A 580 33.06 -14.08 -26.46
N PHE A 581 32.60 -13.05 -25.73
CA PHE A 581 33.45 -11.93 -25.33
C PHE A 581 33.40 -11.72 -23.81
N ILE A 582 33.73 -12.77 -23.05
CA ILE A 582 34.06 -12.64 -21.63
C ILE A 582 35.30 -13.48 -21.34
N SER A 583 36.48 -12.86 -21.42
CA SER A 583 37.63 -13.26 -20.61
C SER A 583 38.73 -12.20 -20.68
N LYS A 584 38.72 -11.28 -19.70
CA LYS A 584 39.92 -10.72 -19.03
C LYS A 584 39.49 -9.60 -18.08
N LEU A 585 39.46 -9.91 -16.78
CA LEU A 585 39.93 -9.06 -15.67
C LEU A 585 39.85 -9.88 -14.38
N LYS A 586 41.00 -10.03 -13.70
CA LYS A 586 41.15 -10.66 -12.38
C LYS A 586 40.96 -9.61 -11.26
N PRO A 587 40.74 -10.03 -10.00
CA PRO A 587 39.87 -9.37 -9.04
C PRO A 587 40.61 -8.44 -8.08
N LEU A 588 40.01 -7.31 -7.71
CA LEU A 588 40.43 -6.47 -6.58
C LEU A 588 39.22 -5.67 -6.03
N GLY A 589 38.96 -5.82 -4.73
CA GLY A 589 38.30 -4.82 -3.89
C GLY A 589 36.77 -4.90 -3.77
N PHE A 590 36.29 -5.23 -2.57
CA PHE A 590 34.90 -5.07 -2.14
C PHE A 590 34.50 -3.58 -2.17
N ALA A 591 33.54 -3.22 -3.03
CA ALA A 591 32.74 -2.01 -2.92
C ALA A 591 31.32 -2.29 -3.41
N LYS A 592 30.31 -1.86 -2.64
CA LYS A 592 28.87 -2.00 -2.95
C LYS A 592 28.59 -1.50 -4.38
N LYS A 593 28.22 -2.40 -5.30
CA LYS A 593 27.73 -2.01 -6.63
C LYS A 593 26.35 -1.37 -6.49
N GLN A 594 26.26 -0.08 -6.82
CA GLN A 594 24.99 0.51 -7.26
C GLN A 594 24.54 -0.23 -8.53
N GLN A 595 23.24 -0.51 -8.63
CA GLN A 595 22.66 -1.09 -9.85
C GLN A 595 22.95 -0.17 -11.06
N PRO A 596 23.21 -0.72 -12.25
CA PRO A 596 23.44 0.09 -13.44
C PRO A 596 22.14 0.79 -13.83
N THR A 597 22.11 2.12 -13.70
CA THR A 597 21.04 2.96 -14.23
C THR A 597 21.19 3.05 -15.76
N LEU A 598 20.23 2.49 -16.49
CA LEU A 598 20.09 2.69 -17.95
C LEU A 598 19.96 4.19 -18.24
N THR A 599 20.63 4.65 -19.30
CA THR A 599 20.51 6.02 -19.79
C THR A 599 19.19 6.19 -20.56
N LYS A 600 18.61 7.40 -20.58
CA LYS A 600 17.34 7.68 -21.28
C LYS A 600 17.38 7.26 -22.77
N GLU A 601 18.53 7.41 -23.42
CA GLU A 601 18.72 7.05 -24.83
C GLU A 601 18.76 5.53 -25.06
N GLU A 602 19.24 4.75 -24.09
CA GLU A 602 19.16 3.28 -24.13
C GLU A 602 17.73 2.80 -23.87
N GLU A 603 17.02 3.45 -22.93
CA GLU A 603 15.60 3.18 -22.66
C GLU A 603 14.72 3.41 -23.89
N GLU A 604 14.96 4.50 -24.64
CA GLU A 604 14.22 4.81 -25.88
C GLU A 604 14.51 3.83 -27.03
N ARG A 605 15.77 3.42 -27.22
CA ARG A 605 16.12 2.42 -28.26
C ARG A 605 15.53 1.06 -27.98
N ILE A 606 15.67 0.60 -26.74
CA ILE A 606 15.09 -0.66 -26.29
C ILE A 606 13.56 -0.65 -26.42
N PHE A 607 12.91 0.49 -26.13
CA PHE A 607 11.47 0.65 -26.31
C PHE A 607 11.06 0.57 -27.78
N ALA A 608 11.86 1.14 -28.70
CA ALA A 608 11.61 1.03 -30.13
C ALA A 608 11.72 -0.43 -30.63
N GLU A 609 12.54 -1.25 -29.97
CA GLU A 609 12.71 -2.68 -30.26
C GLU A 609 11.74 -3.57 -29.46
N TYR A 610 11.06 -3.05 -28.44
CA TYR A 610 10.13 -3.82 -27.59
C TYR A 610 8.83 -4.13 -28.34
N HIS A 611 8.60 -5.42 -28.63
CA HIS A 611 7.39 -5.89 -29.29
C HIS A 611 6.56 -6.67 -28.29
N TYR A 612 5.44 -6.06 -27.86
CA TYR A 612 4.43 -6.75 -27.05
C TYR A 612 3.89 -7.95 -27.83
N THR A 613 3.97 -9.12 -27.22
CA THR A 613 3.33 -10.34 -27.73
C THR A 613 2.07 -10.55 -26.91
N GLY A 614 0.91 -10.55 -27.57
CA GLY A 614 -0.35 -10.80 -26.87
C GLY A 614 -0.41 -12.20 -26.27
N ALA A 615 -1.22 -12.35 -25.21
CA ALA A 615 -1.45 -13.63 -24.53
C ALA A 615 -1.84 -14.76 -25.49
N THR A 616 -1.42 -16.00 -25.18
CA THR A 616 -1.70 -17.20 -25.99
C THR A 616 -3.19 -17.39 -26.23
N THR A 617 -3.55 -17.86 -27.43
CA THR A 617 -4.92 -18.28 -27.76
C THR A 617 -5.15 -19.75 -27.47
N ASN A 618 -4.12 -20.56 -27.25
CA ASN A 618 -4.32 -21.99 -27.04
C ASN A 618 -4.43 -22.28 -25.54
N ILE A 619 -5.65 -22.51 -25.05
CA ILE A 619 -5.94 -22.70 -23.62
C ILE A 619 -6.12 -24.18 -23.29
N HIS A 620 -5.48 -24.65 -22.22
CA HIS A 620 -5.70 -26.00 -21.71
C HIS A 620 -7.11 -26.11 -21.09
N PRO A 621 -7.92 -27.14 -21.40
CA PRO A 621 -9.30 -27.25 -20.93
C PRO A 621 -9.41 -27.20 -19.40
N LEU A 622 -8.47 -27.82 -18.66
CA LEU A 622 -8.47 -27.74 -17.19
C LEU A 622 -8.35 -26.30 -16.66
N LEU A 623 -7.48 -25.48 -17.26
CA LEU A 623 -7.33 -24.07 -16.86
C LEU A 623 -8.57 -23.26 -17.26
N SER A 624 -9.17 -23.58 -18.41
CA SER A 624 -10.42 -22.99 -18.88
C SER A 624 -11.57 -23.19 -17.88
N THR A 625 -11.72 -24.41 -17.33
CA THR A 625 -12.80 -24.72 -16.37
C THR A 625 -12.73 -23.97 -15.04
N LEU A 626 -11.60 -23.34 -14.71
CA LEU A 626 -11.47 -22.53 -13.50
C LEU A 626 -12.00 -21.09 -13.66
N VAL A 627 -12.38 -20.70 -14.88
CA VAL A 627 -12.86 -19.35 -15.20
C VAL A 627 -14.39 -19.30 -15.17
N ASN A 628 -14.93 -18.55 -14.20
CA ASN A 628 -16.38 -18.46 -13.97
C ASN A 628 -16.89 -17.03 -14.21
N TYR A 629 -17.06 -16.25 -13.14
CA TYR A 629 -17.68 -14.91 -13.15
C TYR A 629 -16.78 -13.78 -13.70
N THR A 630 -15.53 -14.09 -14.03
CA THR A 630 -14.52 -13.13 -14.51
C THR A 630 -13.99 -13.57 -15.87
N HIS A 631 -14.88 -13.77 -16.84
CA HIS A 631 -14.52 -14.24 -18.17
C HIS A 631 -14.10 -13.05 -19.07
N PRO A 632 -12.80 -12.87 -19.38
CA PRO A 632 -12.36 -11.80 -20.27
C PRO A 632 -12.76 -12.09 -21.72
N VAL A 633 -13.46 -11.14 -22.34
CA VAL A 633 -13.84 -11.18 -23.76
C VAL A 633 -13.37 -9.91 -24.47
N LYS A 634 -13.12 -10.05 -25.78
CA LYS A 634 -12.85 -8.88 -26.64
C LYS A 634 -14.07 -7.96 -26.63
N PHE A 635 -13.83 -6.66 -26.45
CA PHE A 635 -14.89 -5.68 -26.49
C PHE A 635 -15.30 -5.39 -27.95
N SER A 636 -16.53 -5.76 -28.31
CA SER A 636 -17.07 -5.61 -29.69
C SER A 636 -18.01 -4.40 -29.86
N GLY A 637 -18.29 -3.67 -28.79
CA GLY A 637 -19.25 -2.56 -28.77
C GLY A 637 -20.21 -2.64 -27.57
N PHE A 638 -20.72 -1.49 -27.13
CA PHE A 638 -21.65 -1.41 -26.01
C PHE A 638 -23.01 -2.06 -26.33
N ASP A 639 -23.46 -1.90 -27.57
CA ASP A 639 -24.67 -2.49 -28.16
C ASP A 639 -24.58 -4.02 -28.21
N VAL A 640 -23.44 -4.56 -28.65
CA VAL A 640 -23.21 -6.01 -28.70
C VAL A 640 -23.20 -6.61 -27.28
N ALA A 641 -22.51 -5.94 -26.34
CA ALA A 641 -22.46 -6.37 -24.95
C ALA A 641 -23.86 -6.34 -24.28
N GLU A 642 -24.66 -5.32 -24.58
CA GLU A 642 -26.05 -5.21 -24.13
C GLU A 642 -26.95 -6.28 -24.73
N MET A 643 -26.83 -6.56 -26.03
CA MET A 643 -27.61 -7.58 -26.72
C MET A 643 -27.33 -8.98 -26.17
N ASN A 644 -26.05 -9.31 -25.92
CA ASN A 644 -25.67 -10.60 -25.36
C ASN A 644 -26.10 -10.75 -23.89
N ASN A 645 -26.11 -9.65 -23.12
CA ASN A 645 -26.53 -9.59 -21.72
C ASN A 645 -25.86 -10.65 -20.81
N LEU A 646 -24.58 -10.96 -21.06
CA LEU A 646 -23.80 -11.93 -20.27
C LEU A 646 -22.99 -11.19 -19.19
N HIS A 647 -23.46 -11.21 -17.93
CA HIS A 647 -22.86 -10.37 -16.88
C HIS A 647 -21.50 -10.88 -16.39
N PHE A 648 -21.25 -12.19 -16.56
CA PHE A 648 -19.95 -12.81 -16.27
C PHE A 648 -18.86 -12.51 -17.31
N HIS A 649 -19.23 -11.91 -18.45
CA HIS A 649 -18.28 -11.39 -19.42
C HIS A 649 -17.73 -10.04 -18.94
N MET A 650 -16.43 -9.84 -19.10
CA MET A 650 -15.75 -8.60 -18.75
C MET A 650 -14.71 -8.23 -19.81
N SER A 651 -14.36 -6.95 -19.87
CA SER A 651 -13.38 -6.44 -20.84
C SER A 651 -12.30 -5.62 -20.16
N SER A 652 -11.08 -5.72 -20.67
CA SER A 652 -9.93 -4.93 -20.21
C SER A 652 -9.60 -3.86 -21.26
N PHE A 653 -9.27 -2.65 -20.81
CA PHE A 653 -8.99 -1.50 -21.67
C PHE A 653 -7.67 -0.85 -21.25
N SER A 654 -6.84 -0.48 -22.22
CA SER A 654 -5.73 0.43 -21.95
C SER A 654 -6.27 1.80 -21.49
N GLU A 655 -5.48 2.56 -20.74
CA GLU A 655 -5.80 3.91 -20.30
C GLU A 655 -6.27 4.78 -21.47
N SER A 656 -5.59 4.68 -22.63
CA SER A 656 -5.91 5.44 -23.83
C SER A 656 -7.30 5.08 -24.38
N THR A 657 -7.58 3.77 -24.52
CA THR A 657 -8.84 3.26 -25.08
C THR A 657 -10.01 3.54 -24.12
N GLY A 658 -9.82 3.28 -22.82
CA GLY A 658 -10.81 3.56 -21.78
C GLY A 658 -11.18 5.04 -21.72
N LEU A 659 -10.19 5.94 -21.75
CA LEU A 659 -10.43 7.38 -21.80
C LEU A 659 -11.08 7.82 -23.13
N GLY A 660 -10.79 7.14 -24.23
CA GLY A 660 -11.46 7.34 -25.52
C GLY A 660 -12.96 7.11 -25.41
N TYR A 661 -13.37 5.94 -24.90
CA TYR A 661 -14.79 5.62 -24.67
C TYR A 661 -15.45 6.56 -23.67
N LEU A 662 -14.75 6.95 -22.60
CA LEU A 662 -15.29 7.93 -21.65
C LEU A 662 -15.52 9.32 -22.26
N LYS A 663 -14.76 9.71 -23.28
CA LYS A 663 -14.96 10.99 -23.98
C LYS A 663 -16.09 10.92 -24.99
N GLN A 664 -16.24 9.79 -25.68
CA GLN A 664 -17.14 9.67 -26.83
C GLN A 664 -18.49 9.03 -26.46
N ASN A 665 -18.52 8.10 -25.51
CA ASN A 665 -19.63 7.20 -25.19
C ASN A 665 -19.78 6.99 -23.67
N ALA A 666 -19.67 8.07 -22.88
CA ALA A 666 -19.76 7.96 -21.43
C ALA A 666 -21.05 7.28 -20.92
N PRO A 667 -22.27 7.65 -21.40
CA PRO A 667 -23.50 7.03 -20.92
C PRO A 667 -23.57 5.52 -21.17
N GLU A 668 -23.13 5.08 -22.34
CA GLU A 668 -23.09 3.67 -22.73
C GLU A 668 -22.08 2.90 -21.86
N PHE A 669 -20.92 3.51 -21.59
CA PHE A 669 -19.93 2.88 -20.73
C PHE A 669 -20.41 2.76 -19.27
N VAL A 670 -21.17 3.74 -18.76
CA VAL A 670 -21.84 3.61 -17.46
C VAL A 670 -22.82 2.46 -17.46
N ASN A 671 -23.67 2.37 -18.49
CA ASN A 671 -24.69 1.32 -18.58
C ASN A 671 -24.09 -0.08 -18.74
N TYR A 672 -22.98 -0.21 -19.46
CA TYR A 672 -22.20 -1.45 -19.52
C TYR A 672 -21.72 -1.87 -18.14
N ASN A 673 -21.12 -0.95 -17.38
CA ASN A 673 -20.54 -1.27 -16.07
C ASN A 673 -21.60 -1.69 -15.03
N LYS A 674 -22.86 -1.24 -15.15
CA LYS A 674 -23.95 -1.69 -14.26
C LYS A 674 -24.20 -3.20 -14.29
N ARG A 675 -23.76 -3.88 -15.36
CA ARG A 675 -23.98 -5.32 -15.56
C ARG A 675 -22.68 -6.10 -15.59
N GLN A 676 -21.63 -5.51 -16.14
CA GLN A 676 -20.37 -6.20 -16.44
C GLN A 676 -19.17 -5.49 -15.80
N LEU A 677 -18.09 -6.23 -15.59
CA LEU A 677 -16.85 -5.64 -15.10
C LEU A 677 -16.04 -5.01 -16.26
N SER A 678 -15.39 -3.89 -15.97
CA SER A 678 -14.31 -3.33 -16.81
C SER A 678 -13.04 -3.19 -15.99
N ARG A 679 -11.90 -3.57 -16.59
CA ARG A 679 -10.56 -3.34 -16.01
C ARG A 679 -9.83 -2.30 -16.84
N ILE A 680 -9.29 -1.26 -16.22
CA ILE A 680 -8.45 -0.28 -16.93
C ILE A 680 -7.01 -0.36 -16.45
N TYR A 681 -6.06 -0.47 -17.39
CA TYR A 681 -4.63 -0.58 -17.09
C TYR A 681 -3.79 0.51 -17.77
N PRO A 682 -2.63 0.90 -17.18
CA PRO A 682 -1.80 1.95 -17.74
C PRO A 682 -1.21 1.56 -19.10
N LYS A 683 -1.01 2.55 -19.97
CA LYS A 683 -0.36 2.32 -21.27
C LYS A 683 1.12 1.88 -21.11
N GLY A 684 1.60 1.06 -22.05
CA GLY A 684 2.99 0.55 -22.06
C GLY A 684 4.07 1.63 -22.11
N ALA A 685 3.77 2.81 -22.68
CA ALA A 685 4.70 3.95 -22.74
C ALA A 685 5.15 4.51 -21.38
N ARG A 686 4.48 4.13 -20.28
CA ARG A 686 4.84 4.54 -18.93
C ARG A 686 5.93 3.61 -18.36
N VAL A 687 7.17 3.72 -18.85
CA VAL A 687 8.27 2.79 -18.49
C VAL A 687 8.74 2.95 -17.03
N ASP A 688 8.56 4.13 -16.48
CA ASP A 688 8.90 4.51 -15.10
C ASP A 688 7.92 3.98 -14.04
N SER A 689 6.92 3.20 -14.46
CA SER A 689 5.81 2.72 -13.61
C SER A 689 4.90 3.85 -13.10
N SER A 690 4.87 5.02 -13.74
CA SER A 690 3.91 6.10 -13.41
C SER A 690 2.45 5.66 -13.55
N ASN A 691 1.56 6.34 -12.81
CA ASN A 691 0.12 6.07 -12.76
C ASN A 691 -0.70 7.15 -13.47
N PHE A 692 -1.90 6.77 -13.91
CA PHE A 692 -2.95 7.70 -14.28
C PHE A 692 -3.81 8.02 -13.06
N LEU A 693 -4.55 9.14 -13.09
CA LEU A 693 -5.45 9.49 -11.99
C LEU A 693 -6.72 8.61 -12.09
N PRO A 694 -6.97 7.67 -11.16
CA PRO A 694 -8.10 6.75 -11.25
C PRO A 694 -9.45 7.47 -11.21
N GLN A 695 -9.51 8.66 -10.59
CA GLN A 695 -10.72 9.49 -10.54
C GLN A 695 -11.28 9.81 -11.94
N LYS A 696 -10.44 10.01 -12.97
CA LYS A 696 -10.92 10.29 -14.33
C LYS A 696 -11.75 9.14 -14.89
N VAL A 697 -11.40 7.92 -14.52
CA VAL A 697 -12.11 6.70 -14.91
C VAL A 697 -13.31 6.47 -14.00
N ASN A 698 -13.15 6.66 -12.68
CA ASN A 698 -14.23 6.49 -11.70
C ASN A 698 -15.38 7.50 -11.91
N CYS A 699 -15.08 8.75 -12.29
CA CYS A 699 -16.06 9.80 -12.60
C CYS A 699 -16.78 9.57 -13.93
N GLY A 700 -16.20 8.80 -14.84
CA GLY A 700 -16.86 8.35 -16.06
C GLY A 700 -18.14 7.55 -15.79
N ALA A 701 -18.24 6.94 -14.60
CA ALA A 701 -19.40 6.22 -14.10
C ALA A 701 -20.37 7.09 -13.27
N THR A 702 -20.24 8.42 -13.22
CA THR A 702 -21.12 9.29 -12.42
C THR A 702 -21.66 10.46 -13.27
N ARG A 703 -22.99 10.62 -13.33
CA ARG A 703 -23.63 11.77 -14.01
C ARG A 703 -23.32 13.08 -13.26
N TYR A 704 -22.77 14.06 -14.00
CA TYR A 704 -22.76 15.52 -13.79
C TYR A 704 -22.16 16.16 -12.50
N ARG A 705 -21.24 17.11 -12.78
CA ARG A 705 -20.80 18.34 -12.05
C ARG A 705 -19.78 18.28 -10.89
N PHE A 706 -18.57 18.72 -11.27
CA PHE A 706 -17.72 19.78 -10.70
C PHE A 706 -16.66 19.56 -9.60
N LEU A 707 -15.60 20.35 -9.82
CA LEU A 707 -14.56 20.92 -8.93
C LEU A 707 -13.31 20.10 -8.62
N GLU A 708 -12.33 20.31 -9.49
CA GLU A 708 -10.90 20.35 -9.22
C GLU A 708 -10.61 20.97 -7.83
N LYS A 709 -10.06 20.18 -6.91
CA LYS A 709 -9.33 20.68 -5.74
C LYS A 709 -8.22 19.69 -5.33
N GLN A 710 -7.02 20.25 -5.39
CA GLN A 710 -5.77 19.90 -4.72
C GLN A 710 -4.96 18.69 -5.25
N ASN A 711 -3.95 19.08 -6.03
CA ASN A 711 -2.63 18.47 -6.10
C ASN A 711 -2.19 17.83 -4.77
N CYS A 712 -2.30 16.52 -4.70
CA CYS A 712 -1.23 15.69 -4.20
C CYS A 712 -0.92 14.69 -5.32
N GLU A 713 0.28 14.76 -5.91
CA GLU A 713 0.81 13.57 -6.57
C GLU A 713 0.67 12.41 -5.58
N PRO A 714 0.08 11.26 -5.96
CA PRO A 714 0.07 10.10 -5.09
C PRO A 714 1.52 9.74 -4.82
N ALA A 715 1.94 9.97 -3.58
CA ALA A 715 3.31 9.81 -3.11
C ALA A 715 3.86 8.46 -3.56
N LYS A 716 4.85 8.48 -4.48
CA LYS A 716 5.88 7.46 -4.77
C LYS A 716 5.56 5.98 -4.45
N LEU A 717 4.30 5.55 -4.58
CA LEU A 717 3.92 4.15 -4.56
C LEU A 717 4.21 3.66 -5.97
N ARG A 718 5.37 3.00 -6.13
CA ARG A 718 5.81 2.37 -7.39
C ARG A 718 4.94 1.19 -7.83
N ILE A 719 3.84 0.93 -7.11
CA ILE A 719 2.83 -0.07 -7.47
C ILE A 719 1.68 0.64 -8.16
N ARG A 720 1.30 0.11 -9.32
CA ARG A 720 0.24 0.69 -10.14
C ARG A 720 -1.11 0.32 -9.59
N GLU A 721 -1.80 1.30 -9.01
CA GLU A 721 -3.23 1.19 -8.75
C GLU A 721 -3.96 1.22 -10.10
N THR A 722 -4.74 0.19 -10.36
CA THR A 722 -5.71 0.15 -11.47
C THR A 722 -7.10 0.31 -10.90
N ALA A 723 -7.99 0.94 -11.67
CA ALA A 723 -9.40 0.98 -11.35
C ALA A 723 -10.09 -0.19 -12.06
N VAL A 724 -10.74 -1.07 -11.30
CA VAL A 724 -11.90 -1.80 -11.81
C VAL A 724 -13.10 -0.94 -11.45
N THR A 725 -13.70 -0.34 -12.47
CA THR A 725 -14.78 0.62 -12.30
C THR A 725 -16.12 -0.06 -12.21
N CYS A 726 -16.93 0.31 -11.20
CA CYS A 726 -18.36 0.56 -11.39
C CYS A 726 -19.04 1.27 -10.19
N GLN A 727 -20.15 1.93 -10.52
CA GLN A 727 -20.98 2.86 -9.77
C GLN A 727 -21.86 2.21 -8.68
N ARG A 728 -22.05 2.99 -7.59
CA ARG A 728 -23.16 2.90 -6.64
C ARG A 728 -24.24 3.91 -7.06
N THR A 729 -25.47 3.48 -7.32
CA THR A 729 -26.65 4.36 -7.47
C THR A 729 -27.04 5.00 -6.16
#